data_AF-A0A948DN03-F1
#
_entry.id   AF-A0A948DN03-F1
#
_cell.length_a   1.000
_cell.length_b   1.000
_cell.length_c   1.000
_cell.angle_alpha   90.00
_cell.angle_beta   90.00
_cell.angle_gamma   90.00
#
_symmetry.space_group_name_H-M   'P 1'
#
loop_
_entity.id
_entity.type
_entity.pdbx_description
1 polymer ?
#
loop_
_entity_poly.entity_id
_entity_poly.type
_entity_poly.pdbx_seq_one_letter_code
_entity_poly.pdbx_strand_id
1 'polypeptide(L)'
;MTALEINLERTRVVVDIPEKDRRLLSVVQNHYGVSKRTEELLVELHHPLVNWEYLLVQLKTLSIGDFYDFNTHEDGLSALKIFADIYLAVITSAGDEEVKDNAVRYCFEYLNTVLSSSGNLLERNTALFTPLFRSLADLSRTQDRLLKKSSGYVKAVAKRMMEHHGDTMRHHVPMTDEVNRLLFSAFKSTYLYWLTQPDPSQWFSAVGETREDRDAYRELISPLSHEHIRKLIARLEDLHQRAATDADRLARYLEMPDHAQIANGYLVIADALEKSGAFEGRRYLVKLHFLFKMMGVSGLSEMHNTGLIEINRCLGRALKEESDQNLNDLVQKIFRLLKETVLQNQYRSSILDCITTLAKEIFELNNHSLVDTFIEELVAFGFQHPDVKGSTTEWQIQVNPAHIQNIRSWLEIIARKPRWTKKLLSALIINLNLKGVFVRDTDLLQKEISRLLNADILPAYNLLKQLLRIFPIYFTEIGAEGELRTISTAVDELSARRDRLIYFLRKQSHVESNSRLVPFIEDIFRYWNSGDKLFLKDHLPEEVYREVQAAGEYFDGIHVIFDSLFQKIHDDVAKFLEWDREKISKEINGVAGVSEREKERAELMIQFYQLIYNKYFHQHIDILKDLETSCLLDPRKIRSLRRSLAKKDYYKSLAIVLAMLAVLKEKVLSSQKTDYFENIYYKRHIAAGIPSMYGTYREEKIEAMGLTFRLESFATMLFERLVESLNLKFITKSTLMRIHEYLWLYIKALDLEGLATEGLVSKLRFITSALQIRQFSIDQYIDIFQFIAKGIQDITRDYYIDAHRSNLPVIIGQMIDGDEWGHDAA
;
A
#
# COMPACT_ATOMS: atom_id res chain seq x y z
N MET A 1 -35.35 -1.26 -0.85
CA MET A 1 -34.67 -0.01 -1.24
C MET A 1 -33.23 -0.12 -0.79
N THR A 2 -32.29 -0.07 -1.72
CA THR A 2 -30.86 -0.26 -1.42
C THR A 2 -30.26 1.05 -0.93
N ALA A 3 -29.18 0.98 -0.12
CA ALA A 3 -28.46 2.17 0.35
C ALA A 3 -27.94 3.06 -0.80
N LEU A 4 -27.84 2.50 -2.01
CA LEU A 4 -27.51 3.19 -3.26
C LEU A 4 -28.57 4.23 -3.65
N GLU A 5 -29.86 3.87 -3.56
CA GLU A 5 -30.97 4.73 -4.00
C GLU A 5 -31.11 5.96 -3.08
N ILE A 6 -30.97 5.76 -1.76
CA ILE A 6 -31.11 6.81 -0.76
C ILE A 6 -29.93 7.79 -0.77
N ASN A 7 -28.71 7.31 -1.06
CA ASN A 7 -27.54 8.17 -1.18
C ASN A 7 -27.54 8.97 -2.49
N LEU A 8 -27.95 8.37 -3.62
CA LEU A 8 -28.05 9.05 -4.91
C LEU A 8 -29.11 10.16 -4.91
N GLU A 9 -30.21 10.00 -4.18
CA GLU A 9 -31.22 11.05 -4.03
C GLU A 9 -30.78 12.21 -3.12
N ARG A 10 -29.98 11.93 -2.08
CA ARG A 10 -29.61 12.94 -1.07
C ARG A 10 -28.42 13.83 -1.43
N THR A 11 -27.58 13.43 -2.38
CA THR A 11 -26.40 14.20 -2.82
C THR A 11 -26.58 14.89 -4.17
N ARG A 12 -27.79 14.85 -4.75
CA ARG A 12 -28.08 15.43 -6.06
C ARG A 12 -28.17 16.95 -5.98
N VAL A 13 -27.04 17.64 -6.13
CA VAL A 13 -27.01 19.09 -6.37
C VAL A 13 -27.62 19.34 -7.75
N VAL A 14 -28.58 20.27 -7.85
CA VAL A 14 -29.13 20.70 -9.14
C VAL A 14 -28.09 21.60 -9.81
N VAL A 15 -27.41 21.07 -10.82
CA VAL A 15 -26.43 21.81 -11.63
C VAL A 15 -27.17 22.48 -12.79
N ASP A 16 -27.06 23.80 -12.92
CA ASP A 16 -27.59 24.53 -14.07
C ASP A 16 -26.51 24.71 -15.15
N ILE A 17 -26.75 24.16 -16.33
CA ILE A 17 -25.83 24.22 -17.47
C ILE A 17 -26.14 25.50 -18.27
N PRO A 18 -25.17 26.44 -18.43
CA PRO A 18 -25.36 27.67 -19.21
C PRO A 18 -25.75 27.42 -20.68
N GLU A 19 -26.56 28.29 -21.27
CA GLU A 19 -27.04 28.14 -22.66
C GLU A 19 -25.93 28.03 -23.70
N LYS A 20 -24.78 28.69 -23.48
CA LYS A 20 -23.62 28.60 -24.38
C LYS A 20 -23.12 27.16 -24.53
N ASP A 21 -23.15 26.38 -23.45
CA ASP A 21 -22.61 25.02 -23.39
C ASP A 21 -23.67 23.97 -23.77
N ARG A 22 -24.97 24.29 -23.60
CA ARG A 22 -26.10 23.47 -24.09
C ARG A 22 -26.08 23.26 -25.60
N ARG A 23 -25.39 24.11 -26.36
CA ARG A 23 -25.17 23.93 -27.81
C ARG A 23 -24.39 22.66 -28.13
N LEU A 24 -23.56 22.14 -27.22
CA LEU A 24 -22.92 20.83 -27.40
C LEU A 24 -23.95 19.70 -27.41
N LEU A 25 -24.96 19.77 -26.53
CA LEU A 25 -26.03 18.76 -26.44
C LEU A 25 -26.92 18.76 -27.68
N SER A 26 -27.20 19.93 -28.27
CA SER A 26 -28.01 20.01 -29.50
C SER A 26 -27.31 19.37 -30.70
N VAL A 27 -25.97 19.45 -30.77
CA VAL A 27 -25.19 18.87 -31.88
C VAL A 27 -25.24 17.34 -31.89
N VAL A 28 -25.29 16.70 -30.72
CA VAL A 28 -25.29 15.23 -30.59
C VAL A 28 -26.64 14.65 -30.15
N GLN A 29 -27.73 15.42 -30.26
CA GLN A 29 -29.06 15.01 -29.79
C GLN A 29 -29.53 13.67 -30.37
N ASN A 30 -29.12 13.35 -31.61
CA ASN A 30 -29.47 12.11 -32.30
C ASN A 30 -28.56 10.90 -31.93
N HIS A 31 -27.50 11.11 -31.15
CA HIS A 31 -26.51 10.11 -30.75
C HIS A 31 -26.62 9.83 -29.24
N TYR A 32 -27.52 8.94 -28.83
CA TYR A 32 -27.87 8.72 -27.41
C TYR A 32 -26.64 8.51 -26.50
N GLY A 33 -25.66 7.70 -26.92
CA GLY A 33 -24.45 7.44 -26.13
C GLY A 33 -23.54 8.66 -25.95
N VAL A 34 -23.37 9.46 -27.01
CA VAL A 34 -22.52 10.67 -27.00
C VAL A 34 -23.23 11.82 -26.28
N SER A 35 -24.55 11.97 -26.50
CA SER A 35 -25.40 12.93 -25.81
C SER A 35 -25.35 12.74 -24.30
N LYS A 36 -25.49 11.50 -23.82
CA LYS A 36 -25.39 11.19 -22.38
C LYS A 36 -24.03 11.56 -21.80
N ARG A 37 -22.93 11.20 -22.46
CA ARG A 37 -21.57 11.57 -22.00
C ARG A 37 -21.34 13.08 -22.04
N THR A 38 -21.92 13.77 -23.02
CA THR A 38 -21.86 15.23 -23.13
C THR A 38 -22.63 15.89 -21.97
N GLU A 39 -23.78 15.35 -21.58
CA GLU A 39 -24.52 15.81 -20.41
C GLU A 39 -23.72 15.58 -19.13
N GLU A 40 -23.13 14.40 -18.95
CA GLU A 40 -22.25 14.08 -17.82
C GLU A 40 -21.04 15.04 -17.73
N LEU A 41 -20.39 15.35 -18.86
CA LEU A 41 -19.29 16.33 -18.92
C LEU A 41 -19.74 17.72 -18.45
N LEU A 42 -20.88 18.20 -18.94
CA LEU A 42 -21.38 19.53 -18.64
C LEU A 42 -21.89 19.65 -17.20
N VAL A 43 -22.52 18.60 -16.67
CA VAL A 43 -22.91 18.55 -15.25
C VAL A 43 -21.68 18.60 -14.36
N GLU A 44 -20.62 17.88 -14.70
CA GLU A 44 -19.37 17.92 -13.93
C GLU A 44 -18.69 19.29 -14.00
N LEU A 45 -18.62 19.90 -15.20
CA LEU A 45 -17.99 21.21 -15.42
C LEU A 45 -18.59 22.33 -14.57
N HIS A 46 -19.90 22.28 -14.35
CA HIS A 46 -20.63 23.30 -13.58
C HIS A 46 -20.92 22.87 -12.14
N HIS A 47 -20.37 21.75 -11.68
CA HIS A 47 -20.53 21.28 -10.31
C HIS A 47 -19.73 22.18 -9.33
N PRO A 48 -20.24 22.49 -8.12
CA PRO A 48 -19.51 23.34 -7.16
C PRO A 48 -18.15 22.78 -6.70
N LEU A 49 -17.98 21.46 -6.78
CA LEU A 49 -16.74 20.74 -6.49
C LEU A 49 -16.38 19.90 -7.72
N VAL A 50 -15.75 20.52 -8.72
CA VAL A 50 -15.38 19.87 -9.98
C VAL A 50 -14.23 18.89 -9.76
N ASN A 51 -14.41 17.64 -10.19
CA ASN A 51 -13.34 16.68 -10.39
C ASN A 51 -12.67 16.93 -11.75
N TRP A 52 -11.64 17.77 -11.75
CA TRP A 52 -10.94 18.19 -12.96
C TRP A 52 -10.29 17.04 -13.73
N GLU A 53 -9.82 15.98 -13.05
CA GLU A 53 -9.22 14.81 -13.70
C GLU A 53 -10.26 14.00 -14.48
N TYR A 54 -11.40 13.69 -13.84
CA TYR A 54 -12.51 13.00 -14.49
C TYR A 54 -13.07 13.83 -15.66
N LEU A 55 -13.28 15.13 -15.45
CA LEU A 55 -13.74 16.06 -16.48
C LEU A 55 -12.79 16.05 -17.68
N LEU A 56 -11.49 16.11 -17.45
CA LEU A 56 -10.50 16.13 -18.51
C LEU A 56 -10.48 14.83 -19.34
N VAL A 57 -10.68 13.67 -18.70
CA VAL A 57 -10.82 12.38 -19.40
C VAL A 57 -12.09 12.34 -20.27
N GLN A 58 -13.22 12.84 -19.75
CA GLN A 58 -14.46 12.94 -20.53
C GLN A 58 -14.33 13.92 -21.69
N LEU A 59 -13.71 15.08 -21.45
CA LEU A 59 -13.44 16.09 -22.47
C LEU A 59 -12.58 15.53 -23.60
N LYS A 60 -11.51 14.78 -23.26
CA LYS A 60 -10.67 14.09 -24.26
C LYS A 60 -11.50 13.10 -25.08
N THR A 61 -12.31 12.27 -24.40
CA THR A 61 -13.14 11.24 -25.05
C THR A 61 -14.10 11.87 -26.05
N LEU A 62 -14.77 12.96 -25.70
CA LEU A 62 -15.73 13.63 -26.57
C LEU A 62 -15.05 14.43 -27.69
N SER A 63 -14.04 15.23 -27.36
CA SER A 63 -13.38 16.13 -28.33
C SER A 63 -12.49 15.42 -29.35
N ILE A 64 -11.93 14.24 -29.00
CA ILE A 64 -11.07 13.45 -29.87
C ILE A 64 -11.75 12.14 -30.29
N GLY A 65 -12.27 11.37 -29.34
CA GLY A 65 -12.87 10.05 -29.61
C GLY A 65 -14.17 10.14 -30.42
N ASP A 66 -15.05 11.06 -30.04
CA ASP A 66 -16.33 11.30 -30.73
C ASP A 66 -16.27 12.49 -31.70
N PHE A 67 -15.07 12.92 -32.11
CA PHE A 67 -14.85 14.11 -32.92
C PHE A 67 -15.73 14.18 -34.18
N TYR A 68 -15.94 13.03 -34.85
CA TYR A 68 -16.72 12.94 -36.09
C TYR A 68 -18.18 13.37 -35.90
N ASP A 69 -18.80 12.99 -34.78
CA ASP A 69 -20.21 13.29 -34.49
C ASP A 69 -20.43 14.79 -34.30
N PHE A 70 -19.45 15.49 -33.71
CA PHE A 70 -19.49 16.95 -33.58
C PHE A 70 -19.09 17.66 -34.88
N ASN A 71 -18.09 17.16 -35.59
CA ASN A 71 -17.54 17.83 -36.77
C ASN A 71 -18.52 17.86 -37.95
N THR A 72 -19.28 16.78 -38.18
CA THR A 72 -20.15 16.66 -39.37
C THR A 72 -21.43 17.50 -39.29
N HIS A 73 -21.78 18.00 -38.12
CA HIS A 73 -22.95 18.86 -37.91
C HIS A 73 -22.74 20.28 -38.51
N GLU A 74 -23.84 20.95 -38.86
CA GLU A 74 -23.82 22.32 -39.40
C GLU A 74 -23.17 23.31 -38.42
N ASP A 75 -23.57 23.24 -37.14
CA ASP A 75 -22.96 23.97 -36.01
C ASP A 75 -21.64 23.39 -35.49
N GLY A 76 -20.99 22.47 -36.23
CA GLY A 76 -19.79 21.77 -35.78
C GLY A 76 -18.64 22.71 -35.37
N LEU A 77 -18.41 23.81 -36.10
CA LEU A 77 -17.40 24.81 -35.72
C LEU A 77 -17.67 25.43 -34.34
N SER A 78 -18.94 25.66 -34.01
CA SER A 78 -19.34 26.21 -32.70
C SER A 78 -19.05 25.20 -31.59
N ALA A 79 -19.36 23.92 -31.79
CA ALA A 79 -19.03 22.85 -30.85
C ALA A 79 -17.51 22.72 -30.62
N LEU A 80 -16.72 22.78 -31.70
CA LEU A 80 -15.27 22.74 -31.61
C LEU A 80 -14.69 23.93 -30.82
N LYS A 81 -15.24 25.13 -31.01
CA LYS A 81 -14.86 26.31 -30.20
C LYS A 81 -15.19 26.12 -28.72
N ILE A 82 -16.37 25.56 -28.40
CA ILE A 82 -16.74 25.29 -27.00
C ILE A 82 -15.76 24.29 -26.36
N PHE A 83 -15.37 23.22 -27.06
CA PHE A 83 -14.35 22.31 -26.53
C PHE A 83 -13.01 23.00 -26.28
N ALA A 84 -12.57 23.89 -27.18
CA ALA A 84 -11.37 24.69 -26.96
C ALA A 84 -11.49 25.62 -25.74
N ASP A 85 -12.66 26.26 -25.56
CA ASP A 85 -12.93 27.10 -24.39
C ASP A 85 -12.91 26.30 -23.09
N ILE A 86 -13.46 25.07 -23.09
CA ILE A 86 -13.40 24.17 -21.93
C ILE A 86 -11.94 23.78 -21.63
N TYR A 87 -11.14 23.43 -22.64
CA TYR A 87 -9.70 23.16 -22.42
C TYR A 87 -8.98 24.35 -21.80
N LEU A 88 -9.22 25.57 -22.29
CA LEU A 88 -8.65 26.79 -21.72
C LEU A 88 -9.12 27.02 -20.28
N ALA A 89 -10.41 26.77 -19.99
CA ALA A 89 -10.96 26.90 -18.63
C ALA A 89 -10.33 25.91 -17.64
N VAL A 90 -10.08 24.67 -18.06
CA VAL A 90 -9.37 23.66 -17.25
C VAL A 90 -7.94 24.12 -16.99
N ILE A 91 -7.24 24.60 -18.02
CA ILE A 91 -5.85 25.10 -17.91
C ILE A 91 -5.75 26.28 -16.92
N THR A 92 -6.73 27.19 -16.92
CA THR A 92 -6.71 28.36 -16.04
C THR A 92 -7.19 28.09 -14.63
N SER A 93 -8.13 27.16 -14.44
CA SER A 93 -8.91 27.04 -13.20
C SER A 93 -8.52 25.83 -12.34
N ALA A 94 -7.87 24.80 -12.92
CA ALA A 94 -7.38 23.67 -12.13
C ALA A 94 -6.29 24.13 -11.15
N GLY A 95 -6.37 23.70 -9.89
CA GLY A 95 -5.31 23.95 -8.91
C GLY A 95 -4.09 23.04 -9.07
N ASP A 96 -4.30 21.86 -9.66
CA ASP A 96 -3.30 20.81 -9.84
C ASP A 96 -2.47 21.02 -11.14
N GLU A 97 -1.14 21.03 -11.02
CA GLU A 97 -0.22 21.24 -12.14
C GLU A 97 -0.16 20.06 -13.12
N GLU A 98 -0.36 18.82 -12.67
CA GLU A 98 -0.41 17.64 -13.55
C GLU A 98 -1.70 17.65 -14.40
N VAL A 99 -2.81 18.07 -13.81
CA VAL A 99 -4.07 18.27 -14.54
C VAL A 99 -3.90 19.35 -15.62
N LYS A 100 -3.19 20.46 -15.32
CA LYS A 100 -2.88 21.50 -16.32
C LYS A 100 -1.97 20.97 -17.42
N ASP A 101 -0.87 20.29 -17.09
CA ASP A 101 0.05 19.69 -18.07
C ASP A 101 -0.71 18.74 -19.02
N ASN A 102 -1.59 17.89 -18.45
CA ASN A 102 -2.44 16.98 -19.21
C ASN A 102 -3.49 17.72 -20.07
N ALA A 103 -4.06 18.81 -19.57
CA ALA A 103 -5.02 19.63 -20.32
C ALA A 103 -4.36 20.31 -21.52
N VAL A 104 -3.14 20.84 -21.36
CA VAL A 104 -2.35 21.38 -22.46
C VAL A 104 -2.03 20.29 -23.49
N ARG A 105 -1.58 19.11 -23.05
CA ARG A 105 -1.34 17.95 -23.93
C ARG A 105 -2.58 17.58 -24.74
N TYR A 106 -3.72 17.37 -24.08
CA TYR A 106 -4.96 16.96 -24.74
C TYR A 106 -5.51 18.06 -25.64
N CYS A 107 -5.32 19.33 -25.31
CA CYS A 107 -5.66 20.45 -26.18
C CYS A 107 -4.88 20.38 -27.52
N PHE A 108 -3.57 20.08 -27.49
CA PHE A 108 -2.79 19.91 -28.72
C PHE A 108 -3.10 18.60 -29.47
N GLU A 109 -3.41 17.50 -28.77
CA GLU A 109 -3.92 16.26 -29.40
C GLU A 109 -5.27 16.51 -30.11
N TYR A 110 -6.12 17.31 -29.48
CA TYR A 110 -7.38 17.77 -30.05
C TYR A 110 -7.14 18.60 -31.31
N LEU A 111 -6.24 19.58 -31.28
CA LEU A 111 -5.88 20.37 -32.47
C LEU A 111 -5.32 19.51 -33.61
N ASN A 112 -4.47 18.53 -33.28
CA ASN A 112 -3.98 17.57 -34.26
C ASN A 112 -5.11 16.73 -34.86
N THR A 113 -6.11 16.35 -34.06
CA THR A 113 -7.31 15.65 -34.52
C THR A 113 -8.13 16.52 -35.46
N VAL A 114 -8.33 17.81 -35.13
CA VAL A 114 -8.99 18.75 -36.02
C VAL A 114 -8.25 18.83 -37.36
N LEU A 115 -6.93 18.92 -37.37
CA LEU A 115 -6.15 18.96 -38.62
C LEU A 115 -6.28 17.67 -39.44
N SER A 116 -6.18 16.49 -38.83
CA SER A 116 -6.19 15.23 -39.59
C SER A 116 -7.57 14.73 -39.97
N SER A 117 -8.59 15.00 -39.15
CA SER A 117 -9.87 14.29 -39.21
C SER A 117 -11.02 15.19 -39.70
N SER A 118 -10.77 16.48 -39.96
CA SER A 118 -11.81 17.39 -40.48
C SER A 118 -12.20 17.13 -41.94
N GLY A 119 -11.36 16.46 -42.73
CA GLY A 119 -11.61 16.20 -44.16
C GLY A 119 -11.93 17.48 -44.93
N ASN A 120 -13.01 17.47 -45.73
CA ASN A 120 -13.45 18.63 -46.51
C ASN A 120 -13.95 19.81 -45.66
N LEU A 121 -14.21 19.59 -44.36
CA LEU A 121 -14.64 20.63 -43.42
C LEU A 121 -13.45 21.36 -42.77
N LEU A 122 -12.22 21.02 -43.16
CA LEU A 122 -11.01 21.64 -42.60
C LEU A 122 -11.01 23.16 -42.84
N GLU A 123 -11.44 23.63 -44.01
CA GLU A 123 -11.51 25.06 -44.35
C GLU A 123 -12.40 25.83 -43.36
N ARG A 124 -13.58 25.29 -43.03
CA ARG A 124 -14.48 25.81 -41.99
C ARG A 124 -13.78 25.84 -40.62
N ASN A 125 -13.08 24.76 -40.28
CA ASN A 125 -12.48 24.57 -38.96
C ASN A 125 -11.18 25.38 -38.76
N THR A 126 -10.58 25.94 -39.82
CA THR A 126 -9.37 26.78 -39.71
C THR A 126 -9.55 27.99 -38.78
N ALA A 127 -10.79 28.51 -38.67
CA ALA A 127 -11.13 29.63 -37.81
C ALA A 127 -10.96 29.35 -36.30
N LEU A 128 -10.73 28.09 -35.90
CA LEU A 128 -10.45 27.68 -34.51
C LEU A 128 -9.02 28.02 -34.07
N PHE A 129 -8.05 27.92 -34.99
CA PHE A 129 -6.63 27.85 -34.63
C PHE A 129 -6.06 29.19 -34.16
N THR A 130 -6.24 30.28 -34.92
CA THR A 130 -5.64 31.58 -34.59
C THR A 130 -6.07 32.11 -33.22
N PRO A 131 -7.37 32.11 -32.84
CA PRO A 131 -7.79 32.54 -31.51
C PRO A 131 -7.19 31.67 -30.41
N LEU A 132 -7.19 30.34 -30.58
CA LEU A 132 -6.67 29.42 -29.58
C LEU A 132 -5.15 29.54 -29.40
N PHE A 133 -4.39 29.68 -30.49
CA PHE A 133 -2.94 29.91 -30.44
C PHE A 133 -2.59 31.21 -29.74
N ARG A 134 -3.36 32.28 -29.99
CA ARG A 134 -3.20 33.55 -29.28
C ARG A 134 -3.43 33.38 -27.78
N SER A 135 -4.55 32.75 -27.38
CA SER A 135 -4.86 32.49 -25.98
C SER A 135 -3.78 31.66 -25.28
N LEU A 136 -3.29 30.58 -25.90
CA LEU A 136 -2.22 29.74 -25.34
C LEU A 136 -0.89 30.51 -25.22
N ALA A 137 -0.55 31.33 -26.20
CA ALA A 137 0.66 32.15 -26.17
C ALA A 137 0.58 33.24 -25.09
N ASP A 138 -0.57 33.88 -24.91
CA ASP A 138 -0.77 34.91 -23.88
C ASP A 138 -0.80 34.30 -22.48
N LEU A 139 -1.47 33.15 -22.29
CA LEU A 139 -1.46 32.40 -21.04
C LEU A 139 -0.04 32.00 -20.62
N SER A 140 0.78 31.57 -21.59
CA SER A 140 2.20 31.24 -21.37
C SER A 140 3.05 32.43 -20.90
N ARG A 141 2.62 33.68 -21.12
CA ARG A 141 3.31 34.87 -20.58
C ARG A 141 2.87 35.19 -19.15
N THR A 142 1.59 34.97 -18.85
CA THR A 142 1.01 35.28 -17.53
C THR A 142 1.30 34.20 -16.49
N GLN A 143 1.40 32.93 -16.92
CA GLN A 143 1.68 31.78 -16.07
C GLN A 143 3.06 31.24 -16.44
N ASP A 144 4.03 31.46 -15.55
CA ASP A 144 5.40 30.97 -15.77
C ASP A 144 5.38 29.44 -15.94
N ARG A 145 6.08 28.95 -16.96
CA ARG A 145 6.28 27.51 -17.27
C ARG A 145 5.04 26.71 -17.71
N LEU A 146 3.92 27.31 -18.07
CA LEU A 146 2.74 26.56 -18.55
C LEU A 146 3.04 25.61 -19.73
N LEU A 147 3.85 26.05 -20.70
CA LEU A 147 4.18 25.28 -21.92
C LEU A 147 5.46 24.44 -21.81
N LYS A 148 5.97 24.20 -20.59
CA LYS A 148 7.28 23.56 -20.32
C LYS A 148 7.47 22.18 -20.97
N LYS A 149 6.39 21.42 -21.19
CA LYS A 149 6.41 20.09 -21.83
C LYS A 149 5.85 20.09 -23.26
N SER A 150 5.40 21.24 -23.76
CA SER A 150 4.51 21.30 -24.92
C SER A 150 5.21 21.40 -26.28
N SER A 151 6.51 21.69 -26.30
CA SER A 151 7.28 21.87 -27.55
C SER A 151 7.09 20.76 -28.58
N GLY A 152 7.02 19.48 -28.17
CA GLY A 152 6.78 18.36 -29.09
C GLY A 152 5.38 18.36 -29.70
N TYR A 153 4.36 18.71 -28.91
CA TYR A 153 2.99 18.80 -29.38
C TYR A 153 2.77 19.97 -30.35
N VAL A 154 3.34 21.14 -30.02
CA VAL A 154 3.29 22.32 -30.92
C VAL A 154 4.03 22.02 -32.22
N LYS A 155 5.20 21.35 -32.14
CA LYS A 155 5.98 20.89 -33.30
C LYS A 155 5.18 19.95 -34.20
N ALA A 156 4.42 19.02 -33.62
CA ALA A 156 3.55 18.11 -34.38
C ALA A 156 2.41 18.86 -35.11
N VAL A 157 1.75 19.80 -34.42
CA VAL A 157 0.70 20.64 -35.03
C VAL A 157 1.27 21.49 -36.17
N ALA A 158 2.41 22.15 -35.94
CA ALA A 158 3.09 22.96 -36.93
C ALA A 158 3.50 22.15 -38.18
N LYS A 159 4.06 20.95 -37.99
CA LYS A 159 4.42 20.05 -39.08
C LYS A 159 3.21 19.68 -39.94
N ARG A 160 2.08 19.33 -39.32
CA ARG A 160 0.83 19.02 -40.03
C ARG A 160 0.28 20.23 -40.79
N MET A 161 0.36 21.42 -40.20
CA MET A 161 -0.04 22.66 -40.90
C MET A 161 0.83 22.89 -42.15
N MET A 162 2.14 22.61 -42.10
CA MET A 162 3.02 22.68 -43.29
C MET A 162 2.62 21.70 -44.38
N GLU A 163 2.34 20.44 -44.01
CA GLU A 163 1.96 19.38 -44.96
C GLU A 163 0.69 19.76 -45.74
N HIS A 164 -0.29 20.40 -45.09
CA HIS A 164 -1.50 20.91 -45.74
C HIS A 164 -1.29 22.20 -46.54
N HIS A 165 -0.25 22.99 -46.24
CA HIS A 165 0.04 24.24 -46.95
C HIS A 165 0.76 23.99 -48.29
N GLY A 166 1.51 22.89 -48.41
CA GLY A 166 2.24 22.50 -49.62
C GLY A 166 1.41 21.82 -50.72
N ASP A 167 0.18 21.40 -50.41
CA ASP A 167 -0.70 20.69 -51.35
C ASP A 167 -1.60 21.70 -52.10
N THR A 168 -1.14 22.18 -53.25
CA THR A 168 -1.76 23.24 -54.08
C THR A 168 -3.22 22.98 -54.53
N MET A 169 -3.82 21.84 -54.18
CA MET A 169 -5.19 21.45 -54.57
C MET A 169 -6.18 21.26 -53.40
N ARG A 170 -5.79 21.44 -52.13
CA ARG A 170 -6.72 21.30 -50.98
C ARG A 170 -6.46 22.32 -49.87
N HIS A 171 -7.46 23.19 -49.65
CA HIS A 171 -7.70 24.09 -48.51
C HIS A 171 -6.47 24.76 -47.84
N HIS A 172 -6.32 26.06 -48.08
CA HIS A 172 -5.24 26.88 -47.51
C HIS A 172 -5.48 27.15 -46.01
N VAL A 173 -4.70 26.50 -45.13
CA VAL A 173 -4.61 26.91 -43.72
C VAL A 173 -3.63 28.08 -43.63
N PRO A 174 -4.06 29.29 -43.20
CA PRO A 174 -3.17 30.43 -43.09
C PRO A 174 -2.07 30.13 -42.06
N MET A 175 -0.81 30.19 -42.47
CA MET A 175 0.30 30.19 -41.53
C MET A 175 0.36 31.57 -40.89
N THR A 176 0.05 31.68 -39.61
CA THR A 176 -0.06 32.97 -38.92
C THR A 176 1.15 33.23 -38.02
N ASP A 177 1.44 34.51 -37.78
CA ASP A 177 2.44 34.95 -36.80
C ASP A 177 2.18 34.35 -35.41
N GLU A 178 0.91 34.05 -35.08
CA GLU A 178 0.52 33.41 -33.83
C GLU A 178 1.12 32.01 -33.65
N VAL A 179 1.25 31.20 -34.70
CA VAL A 179 1.90 29.88 -34.63
C VAL A 179 3.38 30.01 -34.30
N ASN A 180 4.05 30.97 -34.95
CA ASN A 180 5.47 31.26 -34.70
C ASN A 180 5.70 31.77 -33.28
N ARG A 181 4.81 32.63 -32.77
CA ARG A 181 4.84 33.11 -31.38
C ARG A 181 4.65 31.97 -30.38
N LEU A 182 3.71 31.05 -30.66
CA LEU A 182 3.45 29.91 -29.80
C LEU A 182 4.64 28.92 -29.81
N LEU A 183 5.23 28.63 -30.97
CA LEU A 183 6.44 27.82 -31.09
C LEU A 183 7.60 28.43 -30.30
N PHE A 184 7.85 29.73 -30.47
CA PHE A 184 8.88 30.42 -29.70
C PHE A 184 8.64 30.30 -28.19
N SER A 185 7.41 30.58 -27.74
CA SER A 185 7.05 30.48 -26.32
C SER A 185 7.24 29.06 -25.78
N ALA A 186 6.75 28.05 -26.49
CA ALA A 186 6.84 26.65 -26.09
C ALA A 186 8.29 26.16 -26.02
N PHE A 187 9.11 26.39 -27.04
CA PHE A 187 10.53 25.99 -27.02
C PHE A 187 11.33 26.75 -25.95
N LYS A 188 11.07 28.05 -25.78
CA LYS A 188 11.75 28.86 -24.75
C LYS A 188 11.39 28.34 -23.36
N SER A 189 10.11 28.10 -23.09
CA SER A 189 9.65 27.49 -21.84
C SER A 189 10.25 26.11 -21.60
N THR A 190 10.33 25.24 -22.62
CA THR A 190 10.97 23.92 -22.52
C THR A 190 12.45 24.03 -22.13
N TYR A 191 13.22 24.89 -22.79
CA TYR A 191 14.65 24.99 -22.51
C TYR A 191 14.95 25.65 -21.16
N LEU A 192 14.19 26.69 -20.80
CA LEU A 192 14.28 27.29 -19.48
C LEU A 192 13.90 26.28 -18.39
N TYR A 193 12.88 25.45 -18.62
CA TYR A 193 12.51 24.37 -17.71
C TYR A 193 13.65 23.36 -17.52
N TRP A 194 14.30 22.90 -18.59
CA TRP A 194 15.43 21.98 -18.45
C TRP A 194 16.62 22.59 -17.71
N LEU A 195 16.87 23.90 -17.83
CA LEU A 195 17.89 24.59 -17.03
C LEU A 195 17.56 24.66 -15.52
N THR A 196 16.30 24.44 -15.13
CA THR A 196 15.92 24.31 -13.70
C THR A 196 16.17 22.91 -13.14
N GLN A 197 16.40 21.92 -13.99
CA GLN A 197 16.69 20.56 -13.58
C GLN A 197 18.20 20.40 -13.26
N PRO A 198 18.61 19.33 -12.55
CA PRO A 198 20.03 19.06 -12.30
C PRO A 198 20.81 18.83 -13.60
N ASP A 199 21.99 19.45 -13.74
CA ASP A 199 22.84 19.31 -14.92
C ASP A 199 23.52 17.92 -14.92
N PRO A 200 23.25 17.06 -15.91
CA PRO A 200 23.78 15.71 -15.90
C PRO A 200 25.29 15.66 -16.15
N SER A 201 25.90 16.72 -16.69
CA SER A 201 27.36 16.80 -16.83
C SER A 201 28.10 16.74 -15.49
N GLN A 202 27.40 16.95 -14.37
CA GLN A 202 27.94 16.95 -13.01
C GLN A 202 27.71 15.61 -12.27
N TRP A 203 27.03 14.64 -12.89
CA TRP A 203 26.64 13.40 -12.20
C TRP A 203 27.77 12.37 -12.11
N PHE A 204 28.84 12.53 -12.88
CA PHE A 204 29.98 11.62 -12.85
C PHE A 204 31.04 12.09 -11.83
N SER A 205 31.32 11.26 -10.83
CA SER A 205 32.18 11.64 -9.69
C SER A 205 33.66 11.79 -10.11
N ALA A 206 34.41 12.62 -9.40
CA ALA A 206 35.85 12.76 -9.61
C ALA A 206 36.70 11.77 -8.78
N VAL A 207 36.09 10.94 -7.93
CA VAL A 207 36.83 10.09 -6.98
C VAL A 207 36.94 8.68 -7.55
N GLY A 208 38.18 8.23 -7.82
CA GLY A 208 38.46 6.88 -8.36
C GLY A 208 38.38 6.75 -9.89
N GLU A 209 38.00 7.81 -10.60
CA GLU A 209 37.85 7.84 -12.06
C GLU A 209 39.10 8.36 -12.78
N THR A 210 39.50 7.70 -13.87
CA THR A 210 40.63 8.15 -14.69
C THR A 210 40.26 9.41 -15.49
N ARG A 211 41.25 10.07 -16.09
CA ARG A 211 41.00 11.22 -16.97
C ARG A 211 40.23 10.81 -18.23
N GLU A 212 40.55 9.64 -18.79
CA GLU A 212 39.91 9.08 -19.98
C GLU A 212 38.42 8.81 -19.76
N ASP A 213 38.05 8.28 -18.59
CA ASP A 213 36.65 8.07 -18.18
C ASP A 213 35.84 9.37 -18.17
N ARG A 214 36.43 10.44 -17.61
CA ARG A 214 35.76 11.75 -17.48
C ARG A 214 35.58 12.43 -18.83
N ASP A 215 36.59 12.32 -19.69
CA ASP A 215 36.53 12.89 -21.03
C ASP A 215 35.48 12.14 -21.88
N ALA A 216 35.46 10.80 -21.81
CA ALA A 216 34.43 9.98 -22.48
C ALA A 216 33.01 10.28 -21.97
N TYR A 217 32.82 10.39 -20.65
CA TYR A 217 31.52 10.78 -20.07
C TYR A 217 31.07 12.17 -20.55
N ARG A 218 31.99 13.14 -20.54
CA ARG A 218 31.70 14.53 -20.94
C ARG A 218 31.29 14.63 -22.40
N GLU A 219 31.95 13.88 -23.29
CA GLU A 219 31.59 13.83 -24.70
C GLU A 219 30.18 13.27 -24.90
N LEU A 220 29.85 12.17 -24.23
CA LEU A 220 28.54 11.53 -24.33
C LEU A 220 27.42 12.42 -23.76
N ILE A 221 27.65 13.14 -22.66
CA ILE A 221 26.63 13.96 -21.99
C ILE A 221 26.47 15.37 -22.57
N SER A 222 27.44 15.82 -23.37
CA SER A 222 27.46 17.16 -23.97
C SER A 222 26.11 17.62 -24.57
N PRO A 223 25.36 16.79 -25.32
CA PRO A 223 24.06 17.19 -25.89
C PRO A 223 22.97 17.55 -24.85
N LEU A 224 23.06 17.04 -23.62
CA LEU A 224 22.10 17.31 -22.54
C LEU A 224 22.62 18.28 -21.48
N SER A 225 23.87 18.75 -21.63
CA SER A 225 24.47 19.69 -20.68
C SER A 225 23.76 21.04 -20.67
N HIS A 226 23.81 21.74 -19.53
CA HIS A 226 23.27 23.11 -19.46
C HIS A 226 23.99 24.06 -20.42
N GLU A 227 25.26 23.81 -20.74
CA GLU A 227 25.98 24.58 -21.76
C GLU A 227 25.32 24.45 -23.14
N HIS A 228 24.96 23.22 -23.56
CA HIS A 228 24.29 22.99 -24.83
C HIS A 228 22.88 23.61 -24.85
N ILE A 229 22.11 23.47 -23.76
CA ILE A 229 20.77 24.06 -23.66
C ILE A 229 20.83 25.59 -23.78
N ARG A 230 21.81 26.26 -23.17
CA ARG A 230 22.02 27.71 -23.35
C ARG A 230 22.33 28.08 -24.81
N LYS A 231 23.11 27.25 -25.53
CA LYS A 231 23.35 27.44 -26.97
C LYS A 231 22.06 27.28 -27.79
N LEU A 232 21.18 26.35 -27.42
CA LEU A 232 19.86 26.19 -28.06
C LEU A 232 18.95 27.40 -27.81
N ILE A 233 18.96 27.98 -26.61
CA ILE A 233 18.23 29.23 -26.32
C ILE A 233 18.75 30.38 -27.18
N ALA A 234 20.08 30.56 -27.27
CA ALA A 234 20.65 31.61 -28.12
C ALA A 234 20.27 31.41 -29.60
N ARG A 235 20.29 30.17 -30.10
CA ARG A 235 19.81 29.82 -31.46
C ARG A 235 18.32 30.14 -31.63
N LEU A 236 17.48 29.83 -30.63
CA LEU A 236 16.05 30.11 -30.64
C LEU A 236 15.74 31.61 -30.69
N GLU A 237 16.48 32.43 -29.93
CA GLU A 237 16.32 33.88 -29.90
C GLU A 237 16.75 34.53 -31.22
N ASP A 238 17.87 34.09 -31.81
CA ASP A 238 18.32 34.53 -33.12
C ASP A 238 17.32 34.16 -34.24
N LEU A 239 16.74 32.95 -34.19
CA LEU A 239 15.69 32.53 -35.13
C LEU A 239 14.43 33.38 -35.05
N HIS A 240 14.07 33.87 -33.87
CA HIS A 240 12.90 34.73 -33.67
C HIS A 240 13.12 36.16 -34.19
N GLN A 241 14.36 36.66 -34.13
CA GLN A 241 14.70 38.03 -34.53
C GLN A 241 14.94 38.20 -36.05
N ARG A 242 15.29 37.14 -36.79
CA ARG A 242 15.60 37.23 -38.23
C ARG A 242 14.34 37.16 -39.10
N ALA A 243 14.19 38.12 -40.01
CA ALA A 243 13.16 38.15 -41.05
C ALA A 243 13.43 37.12 -42.16
N ALA A 244 13.25 35.84 -41.87
CA ALA A 244 13.14 34.78 -42.88
C ALA A 244 11.69 34.65 -43.38
N THR A 245 11.49 34.06 -44.57
CA THR A 245 10.17 33.61 -45.06
C THR A 245 9.55 32.62 -44.07
N ASP A 246 8.21 32.62 -43.95
CA ASP A 246 7.51 31.83 -42.92
C ASP A 246 7.78 30.33 -43.01
N ALA A 247 7.95 29.80 -44.23
CA ALA A 247 8.27 28.40 -44.47
C ALA A 247 9.70 28.00 -44.01
N ASP A 248 10.70 28.84 -44.30
CA ASP A 248 12.09 28.57 -43.89
C ASP A 248 12.28 28.74 -42.37
N ARG A 249 11.53 29.66 -41.75
CA ARG A 249 11.55 29.85 -40.30
C ARG A 249 10.98 28.63 -39.59
N LEU A 250 9.87 28.08 -40.08
CA LEU A 250 9.20 26.92 -39.48
C LEU A 250 10.04 25.66 -39.59
N ALA A 251 10.66 25.40 -40.73
CA ALA A 251 11.58 24.27 -40.93
C ALA A 251 12.70 24.26 -39.86
N ARG A 252 13.25 25.43 -39.53
CA ARG A 252 14.28 25.58 -38.49
C ARG A 252 13.76 25.34 -37.07
N TYR A 253 12.49 25.67 -36.78
CA TYR A 253 11.85 25.26 -35.52
C TYR A 253 11.67 23.74 -35.44
N LEU A 254 11.34 23.08 -36.55
CA LEU A 254 11.17 21.63 -36.60
C LEU A 254 12.50 20.87 -36.42
N GLU A 255 13.65 21.48 -36.71
CA GLU A 255 14.97 20.89 -36.43
C GLU A 255 15.37 20.95 -34.94
N MET A 256 14.76 21.85 -34.17
CA MET A 256 15.13 22.02 -32.76
C MET A 256 14.66 20.82 -31.91
N PRO A 257 15.47 20.36 -30.93
CA PRO A 257 15.10 19.25 -30.07
C PRO A 257 13.95 19.67 -29.15
N ASP A 258 12.87 18.91 -29.17
CA ASP A 258 11.71 19.13 -28.29
C ASP A 258 11.88 18.47 -26.92
N HIS A 259 10.91 18.70 -26.02
CA HIS A 259 10.91 18.15 -24.65
C HIS A 259 11.07 16.62 -24.63
N ALA A 260 10.31 15.90 -25.45
CA ALA A 260 10.35 14.45 -25.50
C ALA A 260 11.67 13.94 -26.07
N GLN A 261 12.26 14.63 -27.05
CA GLN A 261 13.58 14.29 -27.59
C GLN A 261 14.69 14.49 -26.55
N ILE A 262 14.65 15.58 -25.77
CA ILE A 262 15.61 15.83 -24.68
C ILE A 262 15.45 14.77 -23.59
N ALA A 263 14.22 14.49 -23.17
CA ALA A 263 13.92 13.48 -22.18
C ALA A 263 14.45 12.10 -22.63
N ASN A 264 14.06 11.64 -23.83
CA ASN A 264 14.53 10.37 -24.41
C ASN A 264 16.07 10.31 -24.57
N GLY A 265 16.72 11.46 -24.75
CA GLY A 265 18.18 11.56 -24.79
C GLY A 265 18.87 10.96 -23.57
N TYR A 266 18.27 11.03 -22.37
CA TYR A 266 18.83 10.43 -21.17
C TYR A 266 18.96 8.91 -21.29
N LEU A 267 17.93 8.21 -21.79
CA LEU A 267 18.00 6.76 -22.00
C LEU A 267 19.00 6.38 -23.10
N VAL A 268 19.08 7.17 -24.17
CA VAL A 268 20.07 6.97 -25.23
C VAL A 268 21.49 7.07 -24.68
N ILE A 269 21.74 8.02 -23.79
CA ILE A 269 23.04 8.18 -23.14
C ILE A 269 23.30 7.03 -22.15
N ALA A 270 22.30 6.59 -21.39
CA ALA A 270 22.45 5.42 -20.53
C ALA A 270 22.92 4.18 -21.32
N ASP A 271 22.35 3.95 -22.50
CA ASP A 271 22.78 2.87 -23.40
C ASP A 271 24.16 3.11 -24.02
N ALA A 272 24.53 4.37 -24.30
CA ALA A 272 25.86 4.71 -24.80
C ALA A 272 26.94 4.51 -23.73
N LEU A 273 26.64 4.79 -22.46
CA LEU A 273 27.53 4.52 -21.32
C LEU A 273 27.80 3.02 -21.17
N GLU A 274 26.80 2.16 -21.35
CA GLU A 274 27.01 0.69 -21.34
C GLU A 274 27.93 0.21 -22.47
N LYS A 275 27.87 0.86 -23.65
CA LYS A 275 28.63 0.46 -24.86
C LYS A 275 30.02 1.09 -24.96
N SER A 276 30.34 2.08 -24.14
CA SER A 276 31.62 2.78 -24.20
C SER A 276 32.76 1.88 -23.71
N GLY A 277 33.83 1.78 -24.50
CA GLY A 277 35.05 1.04 -24.14
C GLY A 277 35.79 1.62 -22.94
N ALA A 278 35.56 2.89 -22.59
CA ALA A 278 36.16 3.52 -21.42
C ALA A 278 35.73 2.85 -20.10
N PHE A 279 34.52 2.29 -20.05
CA PHE A 279 33.95 1.71 -18.83
C PHE A 279 34.02 0.18 -18.79
N GLU A 280 34.95 -0.43 -19.52
CA GLU A 280 35.13 -1.89 -19.53
C GLU A 280 35.32 -2.44 -18.10
N GLY A 281 34.67 -3.57 -17.78
CA GLY A 281 34.65 -4.15 -16.43
C GLY A 281 33.74 -3.46 -15.40
N ARG A 282 33.10 -2.33 -15.72
CA ARG A 282 32.16 -1.63 -14.82
C ARG A 282 31.00 -0.92 -15.51
N ARG A 283 30.81 -1.19 -16.80
CA ARG A 283 29.77 -0.59 -17.66
C ARG A 283 28.38 -0.59 -17.04
N TYR A 284 28.00 -1.68 -16.36
CA TYR A 284 26.69 -1.79 -15.71
C TYR A 284 26.58 -0.90 -14.48
N LEU A 285 27.63 -0.79 -13.66
CA LEU A 285 27.63 0.10 -12.50
C LEU A 285 27.53 1.57 -12.92
N VAL A 286 28.24 1.96 -14.00
CA VAL A 286 28.16 3.33 -14.55
C VAL A 286 26.76 3.62 -15.10
N LYS A 287 26.18 2.70 -15.88
CA LYS A 287 24.81 2.83 -16.38
C LYS A 287 23.79 2.88 -15.24
N LEU A 288 23.89 2.00 -14.24
CA LEU A 288 23.01 2.01 -13.07
C LEU A 288 23.10 3.33 -12.33
N HIS A 289 24.30 3.81 -12.02
CA HIS A 289 24.48 5.10 -11.34
C HIS A 289 23.81 6.24 -12.11
N PHE A 290 23.98 6.29 -13.43
CA PHE A 290 23.33 7.28 -14.28
C PHE A 290 21.79 7.15 -14.23
N LEU A 291 21.26 5.94 -14.36
CA LEU A 291 19.81 5.69 -14.32
C LEU A 291 19.20 6.02 -12.95
N PHE A 292 19.89 5.74 -11.84
CA PHE A 292 19.41 6.11 -10.51
C PHE A 292 19.42 7.64 -10.30
N LYS A 293 20.44 8.35 -10.78
CA LYS A 293 20.43 9.84 -10.80
C LYS A 293 19.31 10.39 -11.67
N MET A 294 19.05 9.76 -12.82
CA MET A 294 17.94 10.09 -13.71
C MET A 294 16.58 9.97 -13.00
N MET A 295 16.39 8.95 -12.16
CA MET A 295 15.17 8.82 -11.34
C MET A 295 14.98 10.05 -10.44
N GLY A 296 16.06 10.59 -9.85
CA GLY A 296 16.05 11.79 -9.01
C GLY A 296 15.64 13.10 -9.70
N VAL A 297 15.45 13.13 -11.03
CA VAL A 297 15.13 14.35 -11.78
C VAL A 297 13.62 14.49 -11.99
N SER A 298 13.03 15.54 -11.40
CA SER A 298 11.59 15.83 -11.53
C SER A 298 11.13 16.02 -12.98
N GLY A 299 11.99 16.57 -13.84
CA GLY A 299 11.74 16.73 -15.27
C GLY A 299 11.65 15.44 -16.07
N LEU A 300 12.02 14.30 -15.49
CA LEU A 300 11.99 12.99 -16.12
C LEU A 300 10.90 12.07 -15.55
N SER A 301 9.90 12.63 -14.84
CA SER A 301 8.84 11.84 -14.21
C SER A 301 8.11 10.89 -15.17
N GLU A 302 7.81 11.34 -16.38
CA GLU A 302 7.18 10.52 -17.43
C GLU A 302 8.05 9.34 -17.89
N MET A 303 9.37 9.42 -17.67
CA MET A 303 10.34 8.40 -18.05
C MET A 303 10.71 7.44 -16.92
N HIS A 304 10.28 7.69 -15.68
CA HIS A 304 10.65 6.88 -14.52
C HIS A 304 10.27 5.42 -14.69
N ASN A 305 9.08 5.11 -15.22
CA ASN A 305 8.68 3.73 -15.49
C ASN A 305 9.62 3.03 -16.48
N THR A 306 9.98 3.69 -17.57
CA THR A 306 10.94 3.16 -18.54
C THR A 306 12.34 3.05 -17.93
N GLY A 307 12.74 4.03 -17.12
CA GLY A 307 13.98 4.01 -16.35
C GLY A 307 14.08 2.81 -15.42
N LEU A 308 13.01 2.47 -14.71
CA LEU A 308 12.97 1.29 -13.84
C LEU A 308 13.05 -0.03 -14.60
N ILE A 309 12.37 -0.12 -15.75
CA ILE A 309 12.50 -1.28 -16.65
C ILE A 309 13.97 -1.43 -17.08
N GLU A 310 14.63 -0.32 -17.42
CA GLU A 310 16.05 -0.32 -17.81
C GLU A 310 17.00 -0.64 -16.67
N ILE A 311 16.74 -0.14 -15.45
CA ILE A 311 17.50 -0.51 -14.24
C ILE A 311 17.39 -2.01 -14.01
N ASN A 312 16.18 -2.56 -14.02
CA ASN A 312 15.94 -3.99 -13.81
C ASN A 312 16.63 -4.84 -14.89
N ARG A 313 16.55 -4.42 -16.16
CA ARG A 313 17.26 -5.07 -17.27
C ARG A 313 18.78 -5.02 -17.07
N CYS A 314 19.31 -3.88 -16.62
CA CYS A 314 20.72 -3.67 -16.38
C CYS A 314 21.23 -4.54 -15.21
N LEU A 315 20.49 -4.62 -14.11
CA LEU A 315 20.80 -5.49 -12.96
C LEU A 315 20.86 -6.97 -13.37
N GLY A 316 19.87 -7.45 -14.13
CA GLY A 316 19.84 -8.83 -14.61
C GLY A 316 21.03 -9.17 -15.53
N ARG A 317 21.46 -8.25 -16.40
CA ARG A 317 22.67 -8.43 -17.22
C ARG A 317 23.95 -8.41 -16.39
N ALA A 318 24.06 -7.46 -15.46
CA ALA A 318 25.21 -7.34 -14.58
C ALA A 318 25.46 -8.66 -13.82
N LEU A 319 24.41 -9.31 -13.31
CA LEU A 319 24.55 -10.58 -12.61
C LEU A 319 24.90 -11.77 -13.52
N LYS A 320 24.47 -11.75 -14.78
CA LYS A 320 24.68 -12.86 -15.73
C LYS A 320 26.06 -12.83 -16.41
N GLU A 321 26.62 -11.64 -16.59
CA GLU A 321 27.87 -11.44 -17.33
C GLU A 321 29.10 -11.29 -16.42
N GLU A 322 28.91 -11.04 -15.13
CA GLU A 322 30.01 -10.92 -14.16
C GLU A 322 30.53 -12.31 -13.73
N SER A 323 31.83 -12.39 -13.43
CA SER A 323 32.42 -13.64 -12.94
C SER A 323 31.97 -13.98 -11.52
N ASP A 324 31.79 -15.27 -11.21
CA ASP A 324 31.34 -15.77 -9.90
C ASP A 324 32.15 -15.24 -8.69
N GLN A 325 33.43 -14.94 -8.88
CA GLN A 325 34.32 -14.43 -7.83
C GLN A 325 33.98 -13.00 -7.38
N ASN A 326 33.33 -12.21 -8.24
CA ASN A 326 33.04 -10.79 -8.01
C ASN A 326 31.56 -10.50 -7.71
N LEU A 327 30.67 -11.50 -7.82
CA LEU A 327 29.23 -11.30 -7.64
C LEU A 327 28.86 -10.73 -6.26
N ASN A 328 29.53 -11.16 -5.20
CA ASN A 328 29.29 -10.62 -3.86
C ASN A 328 29.64 -9.13 -3.77
N ASP A 329 30.80 -8.72 -4.28
CA ASP A 329 31.21 -7.30 -4.30
C ASP A 329 30.30 -6.45 -5.18
N LEU A 330 29.81 -6.99 -6.30
CA LEU A 330 28.82 -6.34 -7.15
C LEU A 330 27.53 -6.05 -6.38
N VAL A 331 26.99 -7.02 -5.63
CA VAL A 331 25.78 -6.84 -4.80
C VAL A 331 26.01 -5.74 -3.76
N GLN A 332 27.15 -5.73 -3.07
CA GLN A 332 27.50 -4.69 -2.09
C GLN A 332 27.61 -3.30 -2.73
N LYS A 333 28.17 -3.20 -3.94
CA LYS A 333 28.24 -1.94 -4.70
C LYS A 333 26.84 -1.46 -5.12
N ILE A 334 25.95 -2.36 -5.52
CA ILE A 334 24.56 -2.03 -5.87
C ILE A 334 23.82 -1.49 -4.63
N PHE A 335 23.92 -2.15 -3.47
CA PHE A 335 23.26 -1.67 -2.24
C PHE A 335 23.80 -0.33 -1.74
N ARG A 336 25.11 -0.08 -1.85
CA ARG A 336 25.69 1.25 -1.58
C ARG A 336 25.07 2.32 -2.45
N LEU A 337 24.95 2.05 -3.75
CA LEU A 337 24.35 2.96 -4.71
C LEU A 337 22.86 3.20 -4.43
N LEU A 338 22.11 2.16 -4.07
CA LEU A 338 20.73 2.29 -3.63
C LEU A 338 20.62 3.16 -2.37
N LYS A 339 21.52 2.99 -1.38
CA LYS A 339 21.51 3.78 -0.13
C LYS A 339 21.78 5.27 -0.40
N GLU A 340 22.72 5.58 -1.29
CA GLU A 340 22.97 6.97 -1.73
C GLU A 340 21.75 7.59 -2.43
N THR A 341 20.98 6.79 -3.17
CA THR A 341 19.79 7.24 -3.89
C THR A 341 18.62 7.50 -2.93
N VAL A 342 18.46 6.67 -1.89
CA VAL A 342 17.42 6.82 -0.86
C VAL A 342 17.54 8.16 -0.13
N LEU A 343 18.75 8.61 0.18
CA LEU A 343 19.01 9.89 0.86
C LEU A 343 18.51 11.11 0.07
N GLN A 344 18.25 10.95 -1.23
CA GLN A 344 17.71 12.00 -2.11
C GLN A 344 16.16 11.99 -2.18
N ASN A 345 15.51 11.12 -1.39
CA ASN A 345 14.13 11.15 -0.89
C ASN A 345 12.94 11.14 -1.89
N GLN A 346 13.10 10.71 -3.15
CA GLN A 346 11.98 10.81 -4.12
C GLN A 346 11.39 9.51 -4.71
N TYR A 347 11.92 8.29 -4.49
CA TYR A 347 11.39 7.08 -5.16
C TYR A 347 11.46 5.79 -4.33
N ARG A 348 10.93 5.82 -3.10
CA ARG A 348 11.03 4.67 -2.16
C ARG A 348 10.39 3.38 -2.69
N SER A 349 9.21 3.46 -3.32
CA SER A 349 8.51 2.29 -3.88
C SER A 349 9.31 1.62 -5.00
N SER A 350 9.83 2.42 -5.92
CA SER A 350 10.61 1.95 -7.06
C SER A 350 11.89 1.24 -6.66
N ILE A 351 12.55 1.71 -5.59
CA ILE A 351 13.74 1.06 -5.03
C ILE A 351 13.41 -0.33 -4.50
N LEU A 352 12.27 -0.49 -3.81
CA LEU A 352 11.80 -1.80 -3.33
C LEU A 352 11.51 -2.76 -4.49
N ASP A 353 10.95 -2.26 -5.59
CA ASP A 353 10.72 -3.07 -6.79
C ASP A 353 12.04 -3.52 -7.43
N CYS A 354 13.05 -2.64 -7.46
CA CYS A 354 14.40 -2.98 -7.91
C CYS A 354 15.06 -4.03 -7.01
N ILE A 355 14.96 -3.90 -5.68
CA ILE A 355 15.47 -4.90 -4.72
C ILE A 355 14.77 -6.25 -4.93
N THR A 356 13.46 -6.25 -5.12
CA THR A 356 12.67 -7.45 -5.36
C THR A 356 13.08 -8.12 -6.67
N THR A 357 13.39 -7.33 -7.70
CA THR A 357 13.88 -7.85 -8.99
C THR A 357 15.29 -8.39 -8.89
N LEU A 358 16.18 -7.69 -8.18
CA LEU A 358 17.54 -8.14 -7.87
C LEU A 358 17.50 -9.50 -7.13
N ALA A 359 16.62 -9.64 -6.14
CA ALA A 359 16.42 -10.89 -5.44
C ALA A 359 15.99 -12.03 -6.37
N LYS A 360 15.09 -11.78 -7.33
CA LYS A 360 14.66 -12.81 -8.31
C LYS A 360 15.85 -13.35 -9.08
N GLU A 361 16.65 -12.47 -9.68
CA GLU A 361 17.82 -12.84 -10.48
C GLU A 361 18.86 -13.58 -9.62
N ILE A 362 19.14 -13.12 -8.40
CA ILE A 362 20.10 -13.79 -7.49
C ILE A 362 19.63 -15.19 -7.11
N PHE A 363 18.34 -15.39 -6.83
CA PHE A 363 17.81 -16.70 -6.42
C PHE A 363 17.81 -17.71 -7.57
N GLU A 364 17.70 -17.24 -8.82
CA GLU A 364 17.81 -18.04 -10.05
C GLU A 364 19.23 -18.60 -10.24
N LEU A 365 20.27 -17.89 -9.83
CA LEU A 365 21.66 -18.38 -9.85
C LEU A 365 21.92 -19.56 -8.90
N ASN A 366 20.98 -19.84 -7.98
CA ASN A 366 21.03 -20.98 -7.05
C ASN A 366 22.32 -21.05 -6.19
N ASN A 367 22.94 -19.90 -5.90
CA ASN A 367 24.14 -19.79 -5.06
C ASN A 367 23.76 -19.30 -3.65
N HIS A 368 23.87 -20.18 -2.64
CA HIS A 368 23.50 -19.86 -1.26
C HIS A 368 24.36 -18.75 -0.65
N SER A 369 25.66 -18.72 -0.95
CA SER A 369 26.56 -17.69 -0.41
C SER A 369 26.17 -16.30 -0.92
N LEU A 370 25.79 -16.19 -2.20
CA LEU A 370 25.34 -14.92 -2.78
C LEU A 370 24.00 -14.46 -2.20
N VAL A 371 23.10 -15.41 -1.94
CA VAL A 371 21.82 -15.13 -1.26
C VAL A 371 22.04 -14.66 0.18
N ASP A 372 22.97 -15.26 0.92
CA ASP A 372 23.32 -14.80 2.26
C ASP A 372 23.87 -13.36 2.25
N THR A 373 24.81 -13.05 1.34
CA THR A 373 25.33 -11.68 1.16
C THR A 373 24.19 -10.71 0.84
N PHE A 374 23.31 -11.07 -0.09
CA PHE A 374 22.14 -10.24 -0.44
C PHE A 374 21.23 -9.99 0.77
N ILE A 375 20.95 -11.01 1.59
CA ILE A 375 20.11 -10.86 2.78
C ILE A 375 20.79 -9.95 3.81
N GLU A 376 22.09 -10.09 4.02
CA GLU A 376 22.86 -9.25 4.94
C GLU A 376 22.83 -7.78 4.51
N GLU A 377 23.07 -7.51 3.22
CA GLU A 377 22.96 -6.17 2.65
C GLU A 377 21.52 -5.62 2.71
N LEU A 378 20.50 -6.46 2.46
CA LEU A 378 19.09 -6.05 2.56
C LEU A 378 18.69 -5.68 4.00
N VAL A 379 19.14 -6.45 4.99
CA VAL A 379 18.89 -6.14 6.40
C VAL A 379 19.65 -4.87 6.80
N ALA A 380 20.90 -4.70 6.36
CA ALA A 380 21.70 -3.50 6.61
C ALA A 380 21.14 -2.24 5.91
N PHE A 381 20.46 -2.41 4.77
CA PHE A 381 19.78 -1.35 4.03
C PHE A 381 18.59 -0.75 4.80
N GLY A 382 17.98 -1.52 5.69
CA GLY A 382 16.94 -1.06 6.62
C GLY A 382 15.51 -1.31 6.14
N PHE A 383 14.56 -1.03 7.02
CA PHE A 383 13.14 -1.36 6.87
C PHE A 383 12.27 -0.10 6.99
N GLN A 384 11.18 -0.02 6.20
CA GLN A 384 10.21 1.07 6.29
C GLN A 384 9.11 0.75 7.33
N HIS A 385 8.99 1.58 8.37
CA HIS A 385 8.00 1.42 9.43
C HIS A 385 6.70 2.17 9.16
N PRO A 386 5.59 1.81 9.82
CA PRO A 386 4.30 2.49 9.63
C PRO A 386 4.29 3.97 9.99
N ASP A 387 5.12 4.40 10.95
CA ASP A 387 5.24 5.80 11.43
C ASP A 387 3.88 6.49 11.60
N VAL A 388 2.98 5.89 12.40
CA VAL A 388 1.61 6.36 12.56
C VAL A 388 1.57 7.73 13.27
N LYS A 389 0.99 8.75 12.63
CA LYS A 389 0.94 10.15 13.13
C LYS A 389 -0.45 10.62 13.60
N GLY A 390 -1.41 9.70 13.74
CA GLY A 390 -2.81 10.00 14.11
C GLY A 390 -3.77 9.94 12.93
N SER A 391 -4.96 10.52 13.06
CA SER A 391 -6.01 10.51 12.03
C SER A 391 -6.33 11.91 11.46
N THR A 392 -6.87 11.97 10.24
CA THR A 392 -7.32 13.20 9.58
C THR A 392 -8.79 13.50 9.90
N THR A 393 -9.24 14.71 9.55
CA THR A 393 -10.66 15.09 9.59
C THR A 393 -11.56 14.22 8.71
N GLU A 394 -10.97 13.56 7.70
CA GLU A 394 -11.63 12.62 6.79
C GLU A 394 -11.53 11.16 7.29
N TRP A 395 -11.19 10.98 8.57
CA TRP A 395 -11.13 9.69 9.27
C TRP A 395 -9.99 8.77 8.82
N GLN A 396 -9.06 9.26 8.00
CA GLN A 396 -7.91 8.48 7.53
C GLN A 396 -6.77 8.47 8.54
N ILE A 397 -6.12 7.34 8.73
CA ILE A 397 -4.91 7.24 9.55
C ILE A 397 -3.69 7.64 8.72
N GLN A 398 -2.92 8.60 9.22
CA GLN A 398 -1.69 9.06 8.60
C GLN A 398 -0.57 8.07 8.89
N VAL A 399 -0.12 7.37 7.86
CA VAL A 399 0.93 6.34 7.92
C VAL A 399 1.89 6.46 6.75
N ASN A 400 3.12 5.99 6.91
CA ASN A 400 4.10 5.87 5.83
C ASN A 400 3.61 4.84 4.77
N PRO A 401 3.22 5.22 3.56
CA PRO A 401 2.66 4.27 2.59
C PRO A 401 3.69 3.21 2.12
N ALA A 402 4.99 3.47 2.26
CA ALA A 402 6.04 2.54 1.83
C ALA A 402 6.16 1.29 2.73
N HIS A 403 5.64 1.33 3.96
CA HIS A 403 5.81 0.22 4.90
C HIS A 403 5.10 -1.07 4.43
N ILE A 404 3.88 -0.97 3.91
CA ILE A 404 3.17 -2.13 3.33
C ILE A 404 3.91 -2.65 2.10
N GLN A 405 4.39 -1.76 1.23
CA GLN A 405 5.14 -2.18 0.04
C GLN A 405 6.42 -2.93 0.44
N ASN A 406 7.11 -2.47 1.49
CA ASN A 406 8.31 -3.12 2.01
C ASN A 406 8.00 -4.52 2.58
N ILE A 407 6.90 -4.66 3.34
CA ILE A 407 6.42 -5.96 3.82
C ILE A 407 6.14 -6.89 2.63
N ARG A 408 5.40 -6.42 1.61
CA ARG A 408 5.08 -7.22 0.41
C ARG A 408 6.33 -7.68 -0.32
N SER A 409 7.30 -6.79 -0.51
CA SER A 409 8.59 -7.09 -1.12
C SER A 409 9.33 -8.19 -0.36
N TRP A 410 9.49 -8.04 0.97
CA TRP A 410 10.20 -9.02 1.78
C TRP A 410 9.48 -10.37 1.83
N LEU A 411 8.14 -10.38 1.92
CA LEU A 411 7.33 -11.60 1.83
C LEU A 411 7.51 -12.31 0.47
N GLU A 412 7.56 -11.57 -0.64
CA GLU A 412 7.82 -12.13 -1.96
C GLU A 412 9.20 -12.78 -2.03
N ILE A 413 10.24 -12.11 -1.51
CA ILE A 413 11.61 -12.64 -1.45
C ILE A 413 11.65 -13.91 -0.60
N ILE A 414 11.03 -13.88 0.58
CA ILE A 414 10.96 -15.03 1.50
C ILE A 414 10.28 -16.23 0.81
N ALA A 415 9.16 -16.01 0.13
CA ALA A 415 8.36 -17.05 -0.52
C ALA A 415 9.12 -17.78 -1.65
N ARG A 416 10.20 -17.21 -2.20
CA ARG A 416 11.02 -17.87 -3.24
C ARG A 416 11.69 -19.13 -2.71
N LYS A 417 12.42 -19.02 -1.60
CA LYS A 417 13.10 -20.14 -0.91
C LYS A 417 13.11 -19.93 0.61
N PRO A 418 12.02 -20.26 1.34
CA PRO A 418 11.91 -20.05 2.79
C PRO A 418 13.06 -20.67 3.60
N ARG A 419 13.64 -21.77 3.13
CA ARG A 419 14.81 -22.41 3.75
C ARG A 419 16.03 -21.51 3.83
N TRP A 420 16.28 -20.69 2.79
CA TRP A 420 17.47 -19.83 2.68
C TRP A 420 17.23 -18.44 3.27
N THR A 421 15.98 -18.08 3.55
CA THR A 421 15.58 -16.73 3.98
C THR A 421 15.26 -16.63 5.47
N LYS A 422 15.73 -17.59 6.30
CA LYS A 422 15.50 -17.57 7.76
C LYS A 422 16.01 -16.29 8.44
N LYS A 423 17.18 -15.78 8.02
CA LYS A 423 17.72 -14.50 8.50
C LYS A 423 16.79 -13.33 8.13
N LEU A 424 16.24 -13.31 6.92
CA LEU A 424 15.31 -12.26 6.48
C LEU A 424 13.95 -12.36 7.21
N LEU A 425 13.42 -13.57 7.40
CA LEU A 425 12.23 -13.82 8.24
C LEU A 425 12.43 -13.28 9.66
N SER A 426 13.56 -13.60 10.27
CA SER A 426 13.94 -13.11 11.59
C SER A 426 14.02 -11.59 11.64
N ALA A 427 14.62 -10.95 10.64
CA ALA A 427 14.69 -9.48 10.55
C ALA A 427 13.29 -8.86 10.42
N LEU A 428 12.40 -9.45 9.61
CA LEU A 428 11.02 -8.98 9.47
C LEU A 428 10.27 -9.07 10.81
N ILE A 429 10.38 -10.20 11.51
CA ILE A 429 9.77 -10.41 12.83
C ILE A 429 10.23 -9.35 13.84
N ILE A 430 11.54 -9.05 13.89
CA ILE A 430 12.08 -8.04 14.80
C ILE A 430 11.52 -6.66 14.48
N ASN A 431 11.55 -6.24 13.21
CA ASN A 431 11.04 -4.93 12.80
C ASN A 431 9.56 -4.75 13.15
N LEU A 432 8.72 -5.74 12.81
CA LEU A 432 7.29 -5.68 13.07
C LEU A 432 6.94 -5.75 14.56
N ASN A 433 7.70 -6.47 15.39
CA ASN A 433 7.48 -6.50 16.84
C ASN A 433 7.89 -5.20 17.53
N LEU A 434 8.98 -4.55 17.08
CA LEU A 434 9.50 -3.34 17.72
C LEU A 434 8.73 -2.08 17.32
N LYS A 435 8.30 -1.96 16.06
CA LYS A 435 7.65 -0.75 15.52
C LYS A 435 6.18 -0.96 15.13
N GLY A 436 5.69 -2.19 15.26
CA GLY A 436 4.32 -2.56 14.93
C GLY A 436 4.08 -2.70 13.43
N VAL A 437 2.82 -3.01 13.08
CA VAL A 437 2.32 -3.12 11.71
C VAL A 437 0.99 -2.40 11.61
N PHE A 438 0.73 -1.75 10.48
CA PHE A 438 -0.56 -1.14 10.19
C PHE A 438 -1.12 -1.70 8.89
N VAL A 439 -2.22 -2.43 8.94
CA VAL A 439 -2.84 -3.01 7.74
C VAL A 439 -4.29 -2.58 7.71
N ARG A 440 -4.71 -1.94 6.61
CA ARG A 440 -6.12 -1.69 6.33
C ARG A 440 -6.71 -2.92 5.69
N ASP A 441 -8.00 -3.17 5.91
CA ASP A 441 -8.68 -4.28 5.24
C ASP A 441 -8.55 -4.20 3.71
N THR A 442 -8.52 -2.97 3.18
CA THR A 442 -8.40 -2.67 1.76
C THR A 442 -7.00 -2.91 1.18
N ASP A 443 -5.97 -3.08 2.01
CA ASP A 443 -4.62 -3.38 1.53
C ASP A 443 -4.51 -4.84 1.02
N LEU A 444 -5.47 -5.71 1.38
CA LEU A 444 -5.55 -7.11 0.91
C LEU A 444 -4.24 -7.90 1.05
N LEU A 445 -3.47 -7.65 2.12
CA LEU A 445 -2.21 -8.33 2.43
C LEU A 445 -2.36 -9.86 2.52
N GLN A 446 -3.59 -10.34 2.70
CA GLN A 446 -3.97 -11.75 2.61
C GLN A 446 -3.46 -12.39 1.30
N LYS A 447 -3.44 -11.66 0.17
CA LYS A 447 -2.94 -12.20 -1.10
C LYS A 447 -1.45 -12.58 -1.03
N GLU A 448 -0.61 -11.74 -0.43
CA GLU A 448 0.81 -12.04 -0.24
C GLU A 448 1.01 -13.20 0.74
N ILE A 449 0.21 -13.28 1.80
CA ILE A 449 0.29 -14.39 2.76
C ILE A 449 -0.17 -15.71 2.13
N SER A 450 -1.21 -15.73 1.30
CA SER A 450 -1.58 -16.93 0.55
C SER A 450 -0.49 -17.38 -0.41
N ARG A 451 0.19 -16.44 -1.09
CA ARG A 451 1.38 -16.76 -1.92
C ARG A 451 2.50 -17.37 -1.07
N LEU A 452 2.77 -16.82 0.10
CA LEU A 452 3.76 -17.36 1.04
C LEU A 452 3.39 -18.76 1.53
N LEU A 453 2.13 -19.01 1.92
CA LEU A 453 1.64 -20.31 2.38
C LEU A 453 1.59 -21.37 1.24
N ASN A 454 1.63 -20.93 -0.02
CA ASN A 454 1.78 -21.78 -1.18
C ASN A 454 3.24 -22.10 -1.56
N ALA A 455 4.22 -21.57 -0.82
CA ALA A 455 5.63 -21.92 -0.95
C ALA A 455 6.03 -23.12 -0.06
N ASP A 456 7.25 -23.65 -0.23
CA ASP A 456 7.81 -24.70 0.64
C ASP A 456 8.25 -24.11 1.99
N ILE A 457 7.25 -23.92 2.87
CA ILE A 457 7.44 -23.29 4.18
C ILE A 457 7.90 -24.24 5.29
N LEU A 458 7.86 -25.56 5.06
CA LEU A 458 8.19 -26.58 6.07
C LEU A 458 9.54 -26.33 6.76
N PRO A 459 10.64 -25.98 6.05
CA PRO A 459 11.96 -25.79 6.68
C PRO A 459 12.06 -24.58 7.62
N ALA A 460 11.11 -23.64 7.55
CA ALA A 460 11.06 -22.42 8.32
C ALA A 460 9.71 -22.22 9.05
N TYR A 461 8.92 -23.30 9.19
CA TYR A 461 7.53 -23.23 9.63
C TYR A 461 7.37 -22.54 10.99
N ASN A 462 8.24 -22.80 11.96
CA ASN A 462 8.18 -22.16 13.28
C ASN A 462 8.36 -20.63 13.19
N LEU A 463 9.41 -20.15 12.53
CA LEU A 463 9.63 -18.71 12.32
C LEU A 463 8.49 -18.08 11.53
N LEU A 464 7.97 -18.78 10.54
CA LEU A 464 6.85 -18.32 9.74
C LEU A 464 5.58 -18.18 10.58
N LYS A 465 5.28 -19.14 11.48
CA LYS A 465 4.19 -18.98 12.46
C LYS A 465 4.38 -17.78 13.37
N GLN A 466 5.60 -17.54 13.86
CA GLN A 466 5.90 -16.36 14.69
C GLN A 466 5.59 -15.06 13.93
N LEU A 467 6.02 -14.96 12.66
CA LEU A 467 5.70 -13.83 11.79
C LEU A 467 4.19 -13.68 11.57
N LEU A 468 3.52 -14.78 11.20
CA LEU A 468 2.11 -14.79 10.86
C LEU A 468 1.21 -14.35 12.03
N ARG A 469 1.59 -14.64 13.29
CA ARG A 469 0.89 -14.17 14.48
C ARG A 469 0.87 -12.64 14.66
N ILE A 470 1.76 -11.91 13.98
CA ILE A 470 1.84 -10.45 14.10
C ILE A 470 0.77 -9.79 13.21
N PHE A 471 0.34 -10.43 12.12
CA PHE A 471 -0.54 -9.81 11.14
C PHE A 471 -2.02 -9.89 11.54
N PRO A 472 -2.75 -8.76 11.60
CA PRO A 472 -4.18 -8.73 11.91
C PRO A 472 -5.03 -8.93 10.64
N ILE A 473 -4.87 -10.07 9.94
CA ILE A 473 -5.43 -10.27 8.59
C ILE A 473 -6.31 -11.52 8.44
N TYR A 474 -6.59 -12.25 9.52
CA TYR A 474 -7.31 -13.53 9.48
C TYR A 474 -8.84 -13.38 9.51
N PHE A 475 -9.35 -12.28 8.95
CA PHE A 475 -10.77 -12.02 8.77
C PHE A 475 -11.23 -12.43 7.36
N THR A 476 -12.51 -12.81 7.22
CA THR A 476 -13.11 -13.14 5.93
C THR A 476 -13.83 -11.96 5.29
N GLU A 477 -14.43 -11.09 6.10
CA GLU A 477 -15.21 -9.93 5.65
C GLU A 477 -14.32 -8.68 5.62
N ILE A 478 -14.27 -8.04 4.45
CA ILE A 478 -13.54 -6.78 4.22
C ILE A 478 -14.44 -5.62 4.64
N GLY A 479 -13.93 -4.75 5.50
CA GLY A 479 -14.67 -3.60 6.02
C GLY A 479 -15.62 -3.95 7.17
N ALA A 480 -16.37 -2.96 7.63
CA ALA A 480 -17.40 -3.13 8.66
C ALA A 480 -18.74 -3.51 8.02
N GLU A 481 -19.01 -4.82 7.94
CA GLU A 481 -20.24 -5.40 7.42
C GLU A 481 -20.92 -6.32 8.44
N GLY A 482 -22.10 -6.86 8.09
CA GLY A 482 -22.82 -7.83 8.93
C GLY A 482 -23.20 -7.33 10.34
N GLU A 483 -22.89 -8.14 11.35
CA GLU A 483 -23.16 -7.82 12.77
C GLU A 483 -22.38 -6.58 13.21
N LEU A 484 -21.14 -6.42 12.75
CA LEU A 484 -20.27 -5.28 13.07
C LEU A 484 -20.90 -3.95 12.63
N ARG A 485 -21.45 -3.93 11.39
CA ARG A 485 -22.13 -2.74 10.84
C ARG A 485 -23.42 -2.42 11.60
N THR A 486 -24.16 -3.46 11.96
CA THR A 486 -25.44 -3.35 12.66
C THR A 486 -25.22 -2.74 14.05
N ILE A 487 -24.30 -3.31 14.84
CA ILE A 487 -24.01 -2.82 16.20
C ILE A 487 -23.41 -1.41 16.15
N SER A 488 -22.38 -1.18 15.34
CA SER A 488 -21.74 0.16 15.25
C SER A 488 -22.71 1.26 14.80
N THR A 489 -23.69 0.93 13.96
CA THR A 489 -24.75 1.88 13.56
C THR A 489 -25.76 2.10 14.67
N ALA A 490 -26.16 1.04 15.38
CA ALA A 490 -27.09 1.14 16.50
C ALA A 490 -26.55 2.02 17.62
N VAL A 491 -25.27 1.85 18.01
CA VAL A 491 -24.62 2.71 19.03
C VAL A 491 -24.70 4.20 18.65
N ASP A 492 -24.34 4.55 17.42
CA ASP A 492 -24.34 5.94 16.94
C ASP A 492 -25.78 6.51 16.88
N GLU A 493 -26.75 5.68 16.48
CA GLU A 493 -28.16 6.07 16.37
C GLU A 493 -28.84 6.33 17.71
N LEU A 494 -28.42 5.69 18.81
CA LEU A 494 -28.92 5.99 20.16
C LEU A 494 -28.68 7.46 20.55
N SER A 495 -27.62 8.09 20.02
CA SER A 495 -27.32 9.51 20.22
C SER A 495 -27.91 10.43 19.13
N ALA A 496 -28.73 9.90 18.23
CA ALA A 496 -29.15 10.55 16.99
C ALA A 496 -27.96 11.10 16.16
N ARG A 497 -26.80 10.42 16.24
CA ARG A 497 -25.53 10.79 15.58
C ARG A 497 -24.96 12.14 16.02
N ARG A 498 -25.28 12.56 17.25
CA ARG A 498 -24.80 13.82 17.84
C ARG A 498 -23.60 13.63 18.76
N ASP A 499 -23.35 12.41 19.23
CA ASP A 499 -22.11 12.07 19.92
C ASP A 499 -20.95 12.05 18.91
N ARG A 500 -20.10 13.08 18.95
CA ARG A 500 -18.98 13.26 18.02
C ARG A 500 -17.94 12.15 18.10
N LEU A 501 -17.68 11.62 19.31
CA LEU A 501 -16.70 10.56 19.53
C LEU A 501 -17.17 9.27 18.87
N ILE A 502 -18.41 8.87 19.16
CA ILE A 502 -19.00 7.64 18.64
C ILE A 502 -19.28 7.74 17.13
N TYR A 503 -19.74 8.90 16.66
CA TYR A 503 -19.90 9.15 15.23
C TYR A 503 -18.58 9.00 14.48
N PHE A 504 -17.48 9.56 15.02
CA PHE A 504 -16.14 9.42 14.44
C PHE A 504 -15.69 7.95 14.41
N LEU A 505 -15.78 7.24 15.54
CA LEU A 505 -15.42 5.81 15.63
C LEU A 505 -16.18 4.98 14.60
N ARG A 506 -17.49 5.17 14.47
CA ARG A 506 -18.31 4.46 13.47
C ARG A 506 -17.84 4.78 12.06
N LYS A 507 -17.61 6.07 11.74
CA LYS A 507 -17.20 6.48 10.39
C LYS A 507 -15.84 5.93 10.02
N GLN A 508 -14.88 6.01 10.92
CA GLN A 508 -13.57 5.41 10.75
C GLN A 508 -13.69 3.90 10.55
N SER A 509 -14.48 3.20 11.37
CA SER A 509 -14.75 1.77 11.21
C SER A 509 -15.33 1.43 9.83
N HIS A 510 -16.24 2.25 9.29
CA HIS A 510 -16.91 1.97 8.01
C HIS A 510 -16.10 2.35 6.77
N VAL A 511 -15.21 3.34 6.88
CA VAL A 511 -14.42 3.87 5.76
C VAL A 511 -13.03 3.23 5.71
N GLU A 512 -12.37 3.08 6.86
CA GLU A 512 -11.01 2.58 6.98
C GLU A 512 -10.92 1.56 8.13
N SER A 513 -11.57 0.41 7.95
CA SER A 513 -11.46 -0.72 8.89
C SER A 513 -10.00 -1.18 9.02
N ASN A 514 -9.49 -1.23 10.27
CA ASN A 514 -8.14 -1.69 10.60
C ASN A 514 -8.02 -2.05 12.10
N SER A 515 -6.92 -2.67 12.50
CA SER A 515 -6.70 -3.15 13.88
C SER A 515 -6.52 -2.05 14.94
N ARG A 516 -6.22 -0.79 14.58
CA ARG A 516 -6.12 0.34 15.53
C ARG A 516 -7.47 0.72 16.14
N LEU A 517 -8.58 0.25 15.57
CA LEU A 517 -9.90 0.38 16.18
C LEU A 517 -9.99 -0.31 17.55
N VAL A 518 -9.23 -1.37 17.79
CA VAL A 518 -9.18 -2.04 19.10
C VAL A 518 -8.65 -1.09 20.19
N PRO A 519 -7.39 -0.60 20.15
CA PRO A 519 -6.90 0.30 21.17
C PRO A 519 -7.70 1.61 21.23
N PHE A 520 -8.26 2.08 20.12
CA PHE A 520 -9.14 3.25 20.15
C PHE A 520 -10.40 3.02 21.01
N ILE A 521 -11.07 1.87 20.88
CA ILE A 521 -12.23 1.53 21.72
C ILE A 521 -11.81 1.34 23.19
N GLU A 522 -10.65 0.73 23.45
CA GLU A 522 -10.15 0.61 24.82
C GLU A 522 -9.89 1.97 25.46
N ASP A 523 -9.32 2.92 24.72
CA ASP A 523 -9.07 4.27 25.19
C ASP A 523 -10.37 5.09 25.34
N ILE A 524 -11.41 4.79 24.56
CA ILE A 524 -12.78 5.30 24.81
C ILE A 524 -13.30 4.78 26.15
N PHE A 525 -13.08 3.50 26.48
CA PHE A 525 -13.49 2.96 27.79
C PHE A 525 -12.71 3.58 28.94
N ARG A 526 -11.40 3.79 28.79
CA ARG A 526 -10.57 4.48 29.79
C ARG A 526 -10.99 5.94 29.96
N TYR A 527 -11.33 6.62 28.86
CA TYR A 527 -11.89 7.96 28.89
C TYR A 527 -13.24 8.00 29.60
N TRP A 528 -14.16 7.08 29.31
CA TRP A 528 -15.44 7.00 30.01
C TRP A 528 -15.28 6.69 31.49
N ASN A 529 -14.31 5.86 31.88
CA ASN A 529 -14.02 5.62 33.29
C ASN A 529 -13.41 6.84 34.00
N SER A 530 -12.42 7.51 33.40
CA SER A 530 -11.61 8.53 34.08
C SER A 530 -12.06 9.97 33.88
N GLY A 531 -12.74 10.26 32.77
CA GLY A 531 -12.95 11.60 32.24
C GLY A 531 -11.69 12.25 31.65
N ASP A 532 -10.54 11.57 31.66
CA ASP A 532 -9.29 12.09 31.10
C ASP A 532 -9.28 11.96 29.58
N LYS A 533 -9.42 13.10 28.93
CA LYS A 533 -9.46 13.20 27.48
C LYS A 533 -8.13 12.89 26.82
N LEU A 534 -7.01 12.88 27.55
CA LEU A 534 -5.68 12.61 26.99
C LEU A 534 -5.59 11.23 26.32
N PHE A 535 -6.35 10.23 26.80
CA PHE A 535 -6.44 8.91 26.17
C PHE A 535 -6.88 8.95 24.70
N LEU A 536 -7.64 9.98 24.29
CA LEU A 536 -8.20 10.08 22.93
C LEU A 536 -7.30 10.84 21.95
N LYS A 537 -6.23 11.48 22.44
CA LYS A 537 -5.46 12.46 21.67
C LYS A 537 -4.78 11.85 20.44
N ASP A 538 -4.25 10.64 20.57
CA ASP A 538 -3.52 9.97 19.49
C ASP A 538 -4.44 9.35 18.44
N HIS A 539 -5.74 9.25 18.72
CA HIS A 539 -6.73 8.63 17.84
C HIS A 539 -7.55 9.63 17.04
N LEU A 540 -7.73 10.84 17.55
CA LEU A 540 -8.62 11.86 16.99
C LEU A 540 -7.86 13.01 16.34
N PRO A 541 -8.37 13.60 15.25
CA PRO A 541 -7.87 14.87 14.77
C PRO A 541 -8.19 15.98 15.77
N GLU A 542 -7.38 17.04 15.77
CA GLU A 542 -7.46 18.14 16.75
C GLU A 542 -8.85 18.80 16.82
N GLU A 543 -9.56 18.88 15.69
CA GLU A 543 -10.92 19.44 15.61
C GLU A 543 -11.93 18.59 16.39
N VAL A 544 -11.97 17.28 16.11
CA VAL A 544 -12.88 16.35 16.79
C VAL A 544 -12.48 16.20 18.25
N TYR A 545 -11.17 16.16 18.52
CA TYR A 545 -10.65 16.15 19.87
C TYR A 545 -11.24 17.31 20.67
N ARG A 546 -11.20 18.56 20.19
CA ARG A 546 -11.75 19.72 20.91
C ARG A 546 -13.24 19.60 21.22
N GLU A 547 -14.04 19.02 20.33
CA GLU A 547 -15.49 18.90 20.49
C GLU A 547 -15.94 17.88 21.55
N VAL A 548 -15.11 16.88 21.88
CA VAL A 548 -15.46 15.87 22.89
C VAL A 548 -15.50 16.50 24.29
N GLN A 549 -16.52 16.23 25.11
CA GLN A 549 -16.64 16.81 26.45
C GLN A 549 -16.72 15.73 27.51
N ALA A 550 -15.96 15.90 28.60
CA ALA A 550 -15.96 15.02 29.77
C ALA A 550 -17.10 15.35 30.76
N ALA A 551 -18.21 15.87 30.23
CA ALA A 551 -19.42 16.21 30.96
C ALA A 551 -20.59 16.33 29.97
N GLY A 552 -21.81 16.15 30.44
CA GLY A 552 -23.05 16.38 29.69
C GLY A 552 -23.72 15.10 29.20
N GLU A 553 -24.70 15.27 28.31
CA GLU A 553 -25.65 14.23 27.90
C GLU A 553 -24.99 12.91 27.44
N TYR A 554 -23.86 13.00 26.73
CA TYR A 554 -23.17 11.85 26.14
C TYR A 554 -22.04 11.29 27.02
N PHE A 555 -21.79 11.87 28.20
CA PHE A 555 -20.72 11.43 29.10
C PHE A 555 -21.22 11.00 30.48
N ASP A 556 -22.10 11.78 31.12
CA ASP A 556 -22.38 11.61 32.56
C ASP A 556 -22.93 10.22 32.90
N GLY A 557 -23.90 9.73 32.12
CA GLY A 557 -24.51 8.40 32.36
C GLY A 557 -23.57 7.24 32.05
N ILE A 558 -22.77 7.33 30.98
CA ILE A 558 -21.84 6.27 30.59
C ILE A 558 -20.64 6.22 31.54
N HIS A 559 -20.21 7.37 32.07
CA HIS A 559 -19.17 7.47 33.08
C HIS A 559 -19.54 6.70 34.35
N VAL A 560 -20.77 6.88 34.86
CA VAL A 560 -21.27 6.13 36.03
C VAL A 560 -21.27 4.62 35.79
N ILE A 561 -21.63 4.17 34.58
CA ILE A 561 -21.57 2.75 34.22
C ILE A 561 -20.12 2.27 34.24
N PHE A 562 -19.22 2.95 33.51
CA PHE A 562 -17.85 2.52 33.33
C PHE A 562 -17.01 2.59 34.61
N ASP A 563 -17.27 3.55 35.51
CA ASP A 563 -16.69 3.59 36.86
C ASP A 563 -17.03 2.31 37.67
N SER A 564 -18.30 1.88 37.62
CA SER A 564 -18.71 0.62 38.26
C SER A 564 -18.11 -0.62 37.59
N LEU A 565 -18.02 -0.63 36.26
CA LEU A 565 -17.47 -1.77 35.52
C LEU A 565 -15.96 -1.91 35.73
N PHE A 566 -15.20 -0.81 35.74
CA PHE A 566 -13.74 -0.81 35.91
C PHE A 566 -13.30 -1.40 37.25
N GLN A 567 -14.08 -1.19 38.32
CA GLN A 567 -13.86 -1.85 39.61
C GLN A 567 -13.99 -3.38 39.51
N LYS A 568 -14.90 -3.91 38.69
CA LYS A 568 -15.13 -5.36 38.51
C LYS A 568 -14.06 -6.01 37.63
N ILE A 569 -13.55 -5.27 36.64
CA ILE A 569 -12.45 -5.74 35.79
C ILE A 569 -11.07 -5.44 36.37
N HIS A 570 -10.97 -4.73 37.51
CA HIS A 570 -9.71 -4.31 38.11
C HIS A 570 -8.83 -3.53 37.11
N ASP A 571 -9.43 -2.55 36.43
CA ASP A 571 -8.80 -1.67 35.44
C ASP A 571 -8.24 -2.36 34.17
N ASP A 572 -8.47 -3.67 34.01
CA ASP A 572 -8.04 -4.47 32.86
C ASP A 572 -9.16 -4.60 31.83
N VAL A 573 -9.13 -3.71 30.83
CA VAL A 573 -10.12 -3.64 29.74
C VAL A 573 -10.26 -4.97 29.00
N ALA A 574 -9.17 -5.75 28.87
CA ALA A 574 -9.19 -7.02 28.16
C ALA A 574 -10.14 -8.05 28.81
N LYS A 575 -10.49 -7.90 30.10
CA LYS A 575 -11.47 -8.78 30.76
C LYS A 575 -12.87 -8.66 30.20
N PHE A 576 -13.23 -7.56 29.51
CA PHE A 576 -14.50 -7.49 28.81
C PHE A 576 -14.61 -8.53 27.69
N LEU A 577 -13.49 -9.01 27.14
CA LEU A 577 -13.46 -10.08 26.13
C LEU A 577 -13.93 -11.42 26.69
N GLU A 578 -13.84 -11.62 28.00
CA GLU A 578 -14.24 -12.86 28.68
C GLU A 578 -15.73 -12.88 29.07
N TRP A 579 -16.41 -11.74 28.97
CA TRP A 579 -17.80 -11.62 29.40
C TRP A 579 -18.76 -12.11 28.32
N ASP A 580 -19.67 -13.01 28.67
CA ASP A 580 -20.78 -13.38 27.80
C ASP A 580 -21.89 -12.31 27.83
N ARG A 581 -22.85 -12.41 26.89
CA ARG A 581 -23.96 -11.44 26.77
C ARG A 581 -24.78 -11.35 28.06
N GLU A 582 -24.97 -12.47 28.76
CA GLU A 582 -25.74 -12.52 30.02
C GLU A 582 -25.03 -11.76 31.14
N LYS A 583 -23.73 -11.94 31.27
CA LYS A 583 -22.89 -11.23 32.24
C LYS A 583 -22.85 -9.74 31.93
N ILE A 584 -22.61 -9.34 30.67
CA ILE A 584 -22.61 -7.93 30.26
C ILE A 584 -23.92 -7.26 30.69
N SER A 585 -25.06 -7.85 30.32
CA SER A 585 -26.35 -7.26 30.62
C SER A 585 -26.66 -7.23 32.12
N LYS A 586 -26.31 -8.29 32.86
CA LYS A 586 -26.48 -8.33 34.32
C LYS A 586 -25.66 -7.24 35.02
N GLU A 587 -24.39 -7.07 34.67
CA GLU A 587 -23.51 -6.12 35.35
C GLU A 587 -23.88 -4.67 35.05
N ILE A 588 -24.37 -4.37 33.84
CA ILE A 588 -24.82 -3.02 33.43
C ILE A 588 -26.19 -2.69 34.02
N ASN A 589 -27.15 -3.62 33.98
CA ASN A 589 -28.48 -3.40 34.56
C ASN A 589 -28.46 -3.26 36.08
N GLY A 590 -27.41 -3.74 36.75
CA GLY A 590 -27.17 -3.54 38.18
C GLY A 590 -26.77 -2.11 38.56
N VAL A 591 -26.43 -1.24 37.60
CA VAL A 591 -26.04 0.16 37.86
C VAL A 591 -27.30 1.02 38.00
N ALA A 592 -27.48 1.63 39.18
CA ALA A 592 -28.62 2.50 39.48
C ALA A 592 -28.36 3.95 39.03
N GLY A 593 -29.44 4.70 38.76
CA GLY A 593 -29.36 6.14 38.46
C GLY A 593 -28.97 6.51 37.03
N VAL A 594 -28.95 5.54 36.11
CA VAL A 594 -28.59 5.73 34.69
C VAL A 594 -29.78 5.37 33.79
N SER A 595 -29.96 6.09 32.68
CA SER A 595 -31.06 5.85 31.73
C SER A 595 -30.88 4.55 30.95
N GLU A 596 -31.98 3.94 30.52
CA GLU A 596 -31.96 2.70 29.72
C GLU A 596 -31.19 2.87 28.40
N ARG A 597 -31.25 4.07 27.78
CA ARG A 597 -30.48 4.41 26.58
C ARG A 597 -28.97 4.25 26.80
N GLU A 598 -28.47 4.70 27.94
CA GLU A 598 -27.03 4.64 28.26
C GLU A 598 -26.58 3.24 28.62
N LYS A 599 -27.45 2.44 29.26
CA LYS A 599 -27.21 1.02 29.49
C LYS A 599 -27.10 0.26 28.18
N GLU A 600 -28.05 0.46 27.27
CA GLU A 600 -28.01 -0.14 25.92
C GLU A 600 -26.76 0.29 25.16
N ARG A 601 -26.39 1.59 25.22
CA ARG A 601 -25.16 2.11 24.61
C ARG A 601 -23.91 1.40 25.15
N ALA A 602 -23.82 1.20 26.46
CA ALA A 602 -22.71 0.47 27.09
C ALA A 602 -22.65 -1.01 26.65
N GLU A 603 -23.79 -1.70 26.65
CA GLU A 603 -23.89 -3.10 26.22
C GLU A 603 -23.42 -3.27 24.76
N LEU A 604 -23.93 -2.43 23.86
CA LEU A 604 -23.58 -2.47 22.44
C LEU A 604 -22.11 -2.10 22.20
N MET A 605 -21.54 -1.19 22.99
CA MET A 605 -20.13 -0.82 22.86
C MET A 605 -19.17 -1.93 23.30
N ILE A 606 -19.48 -2.65 24.37
CA ILE A 606 -18.69 -3.83 24.76
C ILE A 606 -18.82 -4.93 23.69
N GLN A 607 -20.02 -5.14 23.13
CA GLN A 607 -20.19 -6.07 22.00
C GLN A 607 -19.42 -5.62 20.77
N PHE A 608 -19.39 -4.31 20.47
CA PHE A 608 -18.63 -3.76 19.36
C PHE A 608 -17.12 -4.00 19.55
N TYR A 609 -16.62 -3.79 20.77
CA TYR A 609 -15.24 -4.13 21.15
C TYR A 609 -14.93 -5.61 20.90
N GLN A 610 -15.77 -6.53 21.40
CA GLN A 610 -15.58 -7.97 21.24
C GLN A 610 -15.54 -8.38 19.75
N LEU A 611 -16.43 -7.83 18.92
CA LEU A 611 -16.46 -8.13 17.49
C LEU A 611 -15.24 -7.57 16.73
N ILE A 612 -14.85 -6.32 17.00
CA ILE A 612 -13.65 -5.71 16.40
C ILE A 612 -12.40 -6.50 16.83
N TYR A 613 -12.31 -6.89 18.11
CA TYR A 613 -11.20 -7.68 18.62
C TYR A 613 -11.11 -9.05 17.92
N ASN A 614 -12.21 -9.79 17.85
CA ASN A 614 -12.28 -11.09 17.18
C ASN A 614 -11.93 -11.03 15.69
N LYS A 615 -12.22 -9.90 15.03
CA LYS A 615 -11.86 -9.70 13.62
C LYS A 615 -10.35 -9.64 13.41
N TYR A 616 -9.61 -9.00 14.31
CA TYR A 616 -8.18 -8.70 14.12
C TYR A 616 -7.23 -9.55 14.96
N PHE A 617 -7.68 -10.16 16.05
CA PHE A 617 -6.85 -10.90 16.99
C PHE A 617 -7.30 -12.37 17.17
N HIS A 618 -6.37 -13.21 17.61
CA HIS A 618 -6.47 -14.67 17.60
C HIS A 618 -7.22 -15.29 18.80
N GLN A 619 -8.26 -14.64 19.32
CA GLN A 619 -8.93 -15.14 20.52
C GLN A 619 -9.90 -16.28 20.22
N HIS A 620 -10.13 -17.14 21.22
CA HIS A 620 -11.02 -18.29 21.12
C HIS A 620 -12.48 -17.99 21.51
N ILE A 621 -12.90 -16.72 21.44
CA ILE A 621 -14.30 -16.35 21.66
C ILE A 621 -15.15 -17.06 20.59
N ASP A 622 -16.21 -17.73 21.03
CA ASP A 622 -17.10 -18.49 20.14
C ASP A 622 -16.40 -19.53 19.25
N ILE A 623 -15.27 -20.12 19.69
CA ILE A 623 -14.47 -21.08 18.90
C ILE A 623 -15.31 -22.22 18.28
N LEU A 624 -16.37 -22.68 18.95
CA LEU A 624 -17.25 -23.72 18.39
C LEU A 624 -18.01 -23.25 17.15
N LYS A 625 -18.43 -21.98 17.10
CA LYS A 625 -19.10 -21.36 15.94
C LYS A 625 -18.11 -21.24 14.79
N ASP A 626 -16.91 -20.72 15.06
CA ASP A 626 -15.83 -20.61 14.06
C ASP A 626 -15.49 -21.95 13.41
N LEU A 627 -15.35 -23.01 14.23
CA LEU A 627 -15.07 -24.36 13.73
C LEU A 627 -16.21 -24.88 12.83
N GLU A 628 -17.46 -24.61 13.18
CA GLU A 628 -18.63 -25.01 12.38
C GLU A 628 -18.74 -24.24 11.06
N THR A 629 -18.46 -22.94 11.07
CA THR A 629 -18.51 -22.09 9.86
C THR A 629 -17.37 -22.39 8.88
N SER A 630 -16.19 -22.79 9.37
CA SER A 630 -15.03 -23.03 8.52
C SER A 630 -15.20 -24.18 7.52
N CYS A 631 -15.97 -25.22 7.88
CA CYS A 631 -16.06 -26.48 7.14
C CYS A 631 -14.72 -27.21 6.89
N LEU A 632 -13.61 -26.80 7.53
CA LEU A 632 -12.28 -27.38 7.33
C LEU A 632 -12.02 -28.66 8.14
N LEU A 633 -12.85 -28.93 9.15
CA LEU A 633 -12.70 -30.02 10.11
C LEU A 633 -13.93 -30.92 10.13
N ASP A 634 -13.73 -32.20 10.48
CA ASP A 634 -14.83 -33.16 10.60
C ASP A 634 -15.85 -32.71 11.68
N PRO A 635 -17.14 -32.51 11.32
CA PRO A 635 -18.20 -32.16 12.25
C PRO A 635 -18.34 -33.12 13.43
N ARG A 636 -17.93 -34.40 13.29
CA ARG A 636 -17.93 -35.37 14.39
C ARG A 636 -16.95 -34.98 15.49
N LYS A 637 -15.75 -34.47 15.14
CA LYS A 637 -14.76 -33.99 16.10
C LYS A 637 -15.27 -32.76 16.85
N ILE A 638 -15.95 -31.84 16.15
CA ILE A 638 -16.56 -30.63 16.75
C ILE A 638 -17.63 -31.02 17.77
N ARG A 639 -18.53 -31.95 17.42
CA ARG A 639 -19.54 -32.48 18.35
C ARG A 639 -18.90 -33.18 19.56
N SER A 640 -17.80 -33.89 19.35
CA SER A 640 -17.04 -34.53 20.44
C SER A 640 -16.45 -33.48 21.39
N LEU A 641 -15.85 -32.41 20.84
CA LEU A 641 -15.31 -31.29 21.62
C LEU A 641 -16.41 -30.64 22.48
N ARG A 642 -17.55 -30.27 21.87
CA ARG A 642 -18.71 -29.71 22.57
C ARG A 642 -19.16 -30.59 23.75
N ARG A 643 -19.23 -31.91 23.56
CA ARG A 643 -19.60 -32.86 24.63
C ARG A 643 -18.56 -32.93 25.74
N SER A 644 -17.26 -32.91 25.42
CA SER A 644 -16.18 -32.93 26.42
C SER A 644 -16.15 -31.66 27.27
N LEU A 645 -16.37 -30.49 26.65
CA LEU A 645 -16.43 -29.20 27.33
C LEU A 645 -17.64 -29.12 28.27
N ALA A 646 -18.81 -29.59 27.84
CA ALA A 646 -20.00 -29.67 28.70
C ALA A 646 -19.77 -30.54 29.94
N LYS A 647 -18.91 -31.56 29.85
CA LYS A 647 -18.51 -32.42 30.98
C LYS A 647 -17.32 -31.89 31.79
N LYS A 648 -16.74 -30.75 31.40
CA LYS A 648 -15.50 -30.20 31.98
C LYS A 648 -14.31 -31.18 31.93
N ASP A 649 -14.28 -32.05 30.92
CA ASP A 649 -13.18 -33.00 30.70
C ASP A 649 -12.08 -32.34 29.87
N TYR A 650 -11.28 -31.49 30.53
CA TYR A 650 -10.27 -30.65 29.87
C TYR A 650 -9.17 -31.47 29.19
N TYR A 651 -8.82 -32.65 29.72
CA TYR A 651 -7.80 -33.51 29.12
C TYR A 651 -8.28 -34.03 27.77
N LYS A 652 -9.51 -34.55 27.71
CA LYS A 652 -10.10 -35.01 26.46
C LYS A 652 -10.36 -33.87 25.49
N SER A 653 -10.83 -32.71 25.97
CA SER A 653 -10.99 -31.51 25.15
C SER A 653 -9.67 -31.11 24.49
N LEU A 654 -8.58 -31.04 25.26
CA LEU A 654 -7.26 -30.68 24.74
C LEU A 654 -6.73 -31.73 23.75
N ALA A 655 -6.89 -33.02 24.03
CA ALA A 655 -6.50 -34.07 23.09
C ALA A 655 -7.23 -33.97 21.75
N ILE A 656 -8.53 -33.61 21.76
CA ILE A 656 -9.32 -33.35 20.55
C ILE A 656 -8.80 -32.10 19.82
N VAL A 657 -8.55 -31.01 20.54
CA VAL A 657 -8.02 -29.75 19.98
C VAL A 657 -6.66 -29.98 19.31
N LEU A 658 -5.72 -30.65 19.96
CA LEU A 658 -4.42 -30.99 19.36
C LEU A 658 -4.57 -31.91 18.13
N ALA A 659 -5.61 -32.75 18.08
CA ALA A 659 -5.92 -33.57 16.90
C ALA A 659 -6.64 -32.81 15.78
N MET A 660 -7.23 -31.65 16.06
CA MET A 660 -7.73 -30.71 15.05
C MET A 660 -6.56 -29.87 14.50
N LEU A 661 -5.69 -29.35 15.38
CA LEU A 661 -4.48 -28.62 15.00
C LEU A 661 -3.57 -29.42 14.08
N ALA A 662 -3.43 -30.74 14.30
CA ALA A 662 -2.70 -31.62 13.40
C ALA A 662 -3.26 -31.61 11.96
N VAL A 663 -4.60 -31.67 11.81
CA VAL A 663 -5.26 -31.62 10.51
C VAL A 663 -5.08 -30.25 9.84
N LEU A 664 -5.14 -29.17 10.61
CA LEU A 664 -4.91 -27.82 10.08
C LEU A 664 -3.44 -27.64 9.64
N LYS A 665 -2.48 -28.12 10.43
CA LYS A 665 -1.04 -28.14 10.06
C LYS A 665 -0.81 -28.89 8.75
N GLU A 666 -1.45 -30.05 8.56
CA GLU A 666 -1.38 -30.80 7.30
C GLU A 666 -1.92 -30.01 6.10
N LYS A 667 -3.05 -29.31 6.27
CA LYS A 667 -3.62 -28.44 5.22
C LYS A 667 -2.69 -27.28 4.87
N VAL A 668 -2.13 -26.60 5.89
CA VAL A 668 -1.23 -25.47 5.72
C VAL A 668 0.07 -25.87 5.01
N LEU A 669 0.64 -27.01 5.40
CA LEU A 669 1.89 -27.54 4.85
C LEU A 669 1.70 -28.34 3.55
N SER A 670 0.47 -28.46 3.05
CA SER A 670 0.19 -29.18 1.82
C SER A 670 0.94 -28.59 0.64
N SER A 671 1.59 -29.45 -0.15
CA SER A 671 2.24 -29.05 -1.41
C SER A 671 1.24 -28.67 -2.50
N GLN A 672 -0.05 -28.99 -2.32
CA GLN A 672 -1.11 -28.55 -3.21
C GLN A 672 -1.28 -27.03 -3.06
N LYS A 673 -1.17 -26.32 -4.18
CA LYS A 673 -1.46 -24.90 -4.24
C LYS A 673 -2.97 -24.68 -4.20
N THR A 674 -3.39 -23.71 -3.40
CA THR A 674 -4.78 -23.30 -3.23
C THR A 674 -4.97 -21.91 -3.83
N ASP A 675 -6.08 -21.72 -4.53
CA ASP A 675 -6.48 -20.43 -5.08
C ASP A 675 -7.38 -19.68 -4.09
N TYR A 676 -7.34 -18.36 -4.15
CA TYR A 676 -8.23 -17.52 -3.36
C TYR A 676 -9.53 -17.23 -4.11
N PHE A 677 -10.62 -17.08 -3.35
CA PHE A 677 -11.90 -16.57 -3.81
C PHE A 677 -12.07 -15.13 -3.31
N GLU A 678 -12.34 -14.21 -4.23
CA GLU A 678 -12.62 -12.81 -3.91
C GLU A 678 -13.97 -12.37 -4.48
N ASN A 679 -14.80 -11.74 -3.65
CA ASN A 679 -16.03 -11.08 -4.06
C ASN A 679 -16.06 -9.68 -3.44
N ILE A 680 -15.36 -8.74 -4.08
CA ILE A 680 -15.08 -7.39 -3.56
C ILE A 680 -15.76 -6.34 -4.44
N TYR A 681 -16.46 -5.40 -3.82
CA TYR A 681 -17.17 -4.29 -4.46
C TYR A 681 -16.58 -2.94 -4.04
N TYR A 682 -16.56 -1.98 -4.97
CA TYR A 682 -16.09 -0.61 -4.75
C TYR A 682 -17.29 0.34 -4.56
N LYS A 683 -17.27 1.18 -3.52
CA LYS A 683 -18.33 2.17 -3.27
C LYS A 683 -18.24 3.35 -4.25
N ARG A 684 -19.37 3.77 -4.83
CA ARG A 684 -19.47 4.82 -5.89
C ARG A 684 -19.30 6.27 -5.42
N HIS A 685 -19.32 6.55 -4.12
CA HIS A 685 -19.25 7.91 -3.59
C HIS A 685 -18.21 8.01 -2.50
N ILE A 686 -17.10 8.65 -2.82
CA ILE A 686 -16.19 9.16 -1.80
C ILE A 686 -15.79 10.57 -2.21
N ALA A 687 -16.34 11.54 -1.47
CA ALA A 687 -15.70 12.85 -1.37
C ALA A 687 -14.30 12.60 -0.77
N ALA A 688 -13.27 13.09 -1.44
CA ALA A 688 -11.86 13.03 -1.05
C ALA A 688 -11.04 11.76 -1.41
N GLY A 689 -11.38 11.03 -2.47
CA GLY A 689 -10.40 10.12 -3.13
C GLY A 689 -10.02 8.85 -2.36
N ILE A 690 -10.72 8.50 -1.27
CA ILE A 690 -10.52 7.24 -0.53
C ILE A 690 -11.19 6.10 -1.32
N PRO A 691 -10.55 4.98 -1.63
CA PRO A 691 -11.24 3.81 -2.18
C PRO A 691 -11.81 2.95 -1.04
N SER A 692 -13.12 3.03 -0.78
CA SER A 692 -13.78 2.11 0.19
C SER A 692 -14.28 0.88 -0.54
N MET A 693 -13.77 -0.28 -0.10
CA MET A 693 -14.19 -1.59 -0.57
C MET A 693 -14.95 -2.34 0.52
N TYR A 694 -15.82 -3.25 0.11
CA TYR A 694 -16.47 -4.21 0.99
C TYR A 694 -16.67 -5.52 0.24
N GLY A 695 -16.73 -6.63 0.95
CA GLY A 695 -16.85 -7.94 0.33
C GLY A 695 -16.23 -9.05 1.16
N THR A 696 -15.94 -10.16 0.51
CA THR A 696 -15.31 -11.31 1.15
C THR A 696 -14.05 -11.77 0.42
N TYR A 697 -13.06 -12.18 1.22
CA TYR A 697 -11.86 -12.85 0.77
C TYR A 697 -11.72 -14.18 1.51
N ARG A 698 -11.53 -15.27 0.76
CA ARG A 698 -11.37 -16.62 1.30
C ARG A 698 -10.24 -17.35 0.61
N GLU A 699 -9.37 -17.98 1.39
CA GLU A 699 -8.34 -18.88 0.90
C GLU A 699 -8.09 -19.96 1.97
N GLU A 700 -8.03 -21.23 1.55
CA GLU A 700 -8.07 -22.38 2.47
C GLU A 700 -6.91 -22.40 3.47
N LYS A 701 -5.69 -22.10 3.04
CA LYS A 701 -4.51 -22.13 3.92
C LYS A 701 -4.51 -20.96 4.91
N ILE A 702 -4.93 -19.77 4.48
CA ILE A 702 -5.13 -18.63 5.40
C ILE A 702 -6.21 -18.94 6.43
N GLU A 703 -7.35 -19.49 6.03
CA GLU A 703 -8.42 -19.86 6.97
C GLU A 703 -7.95 -20.94 7.95
N ALA A 704 -7.20 -21.94 7.47
CA ALA A 704 -6.60 -22.95 8.31
C ALA A 704 -5.60 -22.36 9.32
N MET A 705 -4.78 -21.38 8.90
CA MET A 705 -3.86 -20.67 9.81
C MET A 705 -4.59 -19.80 10.84
N GLY A 706 -5.63 -19.05 10.43
CA GLY A 706 -6.43 -18.26 11.35
C GLY A 706 -7.09 -19.12 12.43
N LEU A 707 -7.68 -20.25 12.04
CA LEU A 707 -8.24 -21.23 12.99
C LEU A 707 -7.17 -21.89 13.86
N THR A 708 -5.98 -22.14 13.31
CA THR A 708 -4.85 -22.69 14.06
C THR A 708 -4.51 -21.78 15.23
N PHE A 709 -4.39 -20.47 15.01
CA PHE A 709 -4.10 -19.52 16.09
C PHE A 709 -5.21 -19.41 17.13
N ARG A 710 -6.48 -19.41 16.71
CA ARG A 710 -7.61 -19.41 17.66
C ARG A 710 -7.67 -20.70 18.49
N LEU A 711 -7.44 -21.85 17.86
CA LEU A 711 -7.37 -23.15 18.56
C LEU A 711 -6.15 -23.25 19.48
N GLU A 712 -5.04 -22.61 19.15
CA GLU A 712 -3.86 -22.52 20.02
C GLU A 712 -4.15 -21.66 21.25
N SER A 713 -4.79 -20.50 21.08
CA SER A 713 -5.29 -19.70 22.21
C SER A 713 -6.20 -20.52 23.12
N PHE A 714 -7.11 -21.31 22.53
CA PHE A 714 -7.99 -22.21 23.27
C PHE A 714 -7.22 -23.34 23.97
N ALA A 715 -6.23 -23.91 23.31
CA ALA A 715 -5.38 -24.96 23.88
C ALA A 715 -4.59 -24.45 25.08
N THR A 716 -4.07 -23.22 25.04
CA THR A 716 -3.38 -22.57 26.17
C THR A 716 -4.28 -22.51 27.39
N MET A 717 -5.52 -22.02 27.23
CA MET A 717 -6.50 -22.02 28.33
C MET A 717 -6.76 -23.43 28.88
N LEU A 718 -6.90 -24.44 28.01
CA LEU A 718 -7.09 -25.82 28.46
C LEU A 718 -5.86 -26.38 29.18
N PHE A 719 -4.64 -26.05 28.74
CA PHE A 719 -3.40 -26.41 29.45
C PHE A 719 -3.35 -25.78 30.84
N GLU A 720 -3.70 -24.51 30.99
CA GLU A 720 -3.77 -23.82 32.29
C GLU A 720 -4.75 -24.54 33.23
N ARG A 721 -5.95 -24.88 32.76
CA ARG A 721 -6.94 -25.65 33.54
C ARG A 721 -6.43 -27.02 33.96
N LEU A 722 -5.65 -27.69 33.12
CA LEU A 722 -5.02 -28.96 33.47
C LEU A 722 -3.97 -28.78 34.56
N VAL A 723 -3.13 -27.74 34.47
CA VAL A 723 -2.11 -27.44 35.48
C VAL A 723 -2.74 -27.07 36.81
N GLU A 724 -3.79 -26.23 36.82
CA GLU A 724 -4.57 -25.87 38.02
C GLU A 724 -5.15 -27.10 38.73
N SER A 725 -5.46 -28.17 37.99
CA SER A 725 -6.01 -29.41 38.53
C SER A 725 -4.97 -30.34 39.18
N LEU A 726 -3.68 -30.00 39.11
CA LEU A 726 -2.60 -30.76 39.75
C LEU A 726 -2.33 -30.24 41.17
N ASN A 727 -2.37 -31.14 42.16
CA ASN A 727 -1.89 -30.80 43.50
C ASN A 727 -0.37 -31.02 43.58
N LEU A 728 0.40 -29.95 43.38
CA LEU A 728 1.87 -29.99 43.45
C LEU A 728 2.43 -29.85 44.87
N LYS A 729 1.58 -29.59 45.89
CA LYS A 729 2.03 -29.50 47.29
C LYS A 729 2.43 -30.86 47.86
N PHE A 730 1.81 -31.94 47.37
CA PHE A 730 2.12 -33.31 47.76
C PHE A 730 2.17 -34.21 46.53
N ILE A 731 3.39 -34.61 46.15
CA ILE A 731 3.64 -35.38 44.94
C ILE A 731 3.57 -36.88 45.26
N THR A 732 2.58 -37.55 44.68
CA THR A 732 2.42 -39.01 44.76
C THR A 732 2.74 -39.67 43.41
N LYS A 733 2.83 -41.00 43.39
CA LYS A 733 2.97 -41.75 42.13
C LYS A 733 1.83 -41.45 41.15
N SER A 734 0.59 -41.26 41.63
CA SER A 734 -0.53 -40.90 40.74
C SER A 734 -0.40 -39.46 40.20
N THR A 735 0.13 -38.53 40.99
CA THR A 735 0.50 -37.19 40.53
C THR A 735 1.55 -37.27 39.41
N LEU A 736 2.60 -38.08 39.59
CA LEU A 736 3.65 -38.29 38.58
C LEU A 736 3.11 -38.93 37.28
N MET A 737 2.19 -39.89 37.39
CA MET A 737 1.49 -40.46 36.22
C MET A 737 0.73 -39.38 35.45
N ARG A 738 -0.02 -38.50 36.14
CA ARG A 738 -0.74 -37.39 35.50
C ARG A 738 0.20 -36.36 34.86
N ILE A 739 1.30 -36.00 35.54
CA ILE A 739 2.33 -35.12 34.99
C ILE A 739 2.90 -35.72 33.70
N HIS A 740 3.23 -37.01 33.70
CA HIS A 740 3.72 -37.71 32.52
C HIS A 740 2.72 -37.64 31.36
N GLU A 741 1.42 -37.90 31.61
CA GLU A 741 0.37 -37.76 30.59
C GLU A 741 0.28 -36.35 30.02
N TYR A 742 0.34 -35.32 30.87
CA TYR A 742 0.26 -33.92 30.43
C TYR A 742 1.50 -33.49 29.65
N LEU A 743 2.69 -33.95 30.04
CA LEU A 743 3.94 -33.68 29.32
C LEU A 743 3.91 -34.22 27.88
N TRP A 744 3.26 -35.36 27.63
CA TRP A 744 3.04 -35.85 26.26
C TRP A 744 2.12 -34.96 25.42
N LEU A 745 1.14 -34.28 26.04
CA LEU A 745 0.34 -33.27 25.34
C LEU A 745 1.19 -32.05 24.98
N TYR A 746 2.09 -31.61 25.87
CA TYR A 746 3.05 -30.54 25.56
C TYR A 746 3.98 -30.90 24.41
N ILE A 747 4.52 -32.13 24.37
CA ILE A 747 5.33 -32.60 23.23
C ILE A 747 4.56 -32.47 21.92
N LYS A 748 3.32 -32.95 21.91
CA LYS A 748 2.47 -32.87 20.72
C LYS A 748 2.23 -31.41 20.31
N ALA A 749 2.02 -30.50 21.27
CA ALA A 749 1.90 -29.07 20.99
C ALA A 749 3.19 -28.48 20.40
N LEU A 750 4.37 -28.82 20.96
CA LEU A 750 5.67 -28.35 20.44
C LEU A 750 5.95 -28.86 19.02
N ASP A 751 5.59 -30.11 18.71
CA ASP A 751 5.66 -30.64 17.35
C ASP A 751 4.74 -29.86 16.40
N LEU A 752 3.50 -29.57 16.82
CA LEU A 752 2.56 -28.77 16.04
C LEU A 752 3.05 -27.33 15.79
N GLU A 753 3.86 -26.78 16.70
CA GLU A 753 4.58 -25.50 16.54
C GLU A 753 5.76 -25.56 15.56
N GLY A 754 6.13 -26.75 15.08
CA GLY A 754 7.27 -26.94 14.18
C GLY A 754 8.63 -27.02 14.86
N LEU A 755 8.66 -27.36 16.15
CA LEU A 755 9.88 -27.51 16.94
C LEU A 755 10.39 -28.96 16.86
N ALA A 756 11.71 -29.15 16.84
CA ALA A 756 12.30 -30.48 16.96
C ALA A 756 12.09 -31.02 18.38
N THR A 757 11.42 -32.16 18.51
CA THR A 757 11.02 -32.73 19.80
C THR A 757 11.73 -34.04 20.14
N GLU A 758 12.54 -34.61 19.24
CA GLU A 758 13.15 -35.94 19.38
C GLU A 758 14.00 -36.08 20.65
N GLY A 759 14.76 -35.02 20.96
CA GLY A 759 15.55 -34.94 22.19
C GLY A 759 14.67 -34.97 23.44
N LEU A 760 13.56 -34.23 23.46
CA LEU A 760 12.66 -34.15 24.61
C LEU A 760 11.81 -35.42 24.78
N VAL A 761 11.37 -36.02 23.66
CA VAL A 761 10.71 -37.33 23.62
C VAL A 761 11.60 -38.41 24.25
N SER A 762 12.89 -38.43 23.89
CA SER A 762 13.84 -39.39 24.46
C SER A 762 13.98 -39.22 25.97
N LYS A 763 13.96 -37.96 26.45
CA LYS A 763 14.01 -37.64 27.88
C LYS A 763 12.75 -38.07 28.64
N LEU A 764 11.57 -37.86 28.06
CA LEU A 764 10.31 -38.27 28.68
C LEU A 764 10.14 -39.79 28.79
N ARG A 765 10.76 -40.56 27.90
CA ARG A 765 10.81 -42.02 28.01
C ARG A 765 11.48 -42.49 29.31
N PHE A 766 12.41 -41.72 29.89
CA PHE A 766 12.95 -42.03 31.22
C PHE A 766 11.88 -42.00 32.31
N ILE A 767 10.93 -41.05 32.25
CA ILE A 767 9.79 -41.02 33.16
C ILE A 767 8.91 -42.27 32.94
N THR A 768 8.64 -42.62 31.68
CA THR A 768 7.86 -43.82 31.34
C THR A 768 8.48 -45.08 31.96
N SER A 769 9.79 -45.25 31.85
CA SER A 769 10.52 -46.37 32.45
C SER A 769 10.56 -46.27 33.99
N ALA A 770 10.82 -45.09 34.55
CA ALA A 770 10.89 -44.87 36.00
C ALA A 770 9.57 -45.22 36.70
N LEU A 771 8.43 -44.87 36.11
CA LEU A 771 7.09 -45.19 36.64
C LEU A 771 6.81 -46.69 36.77
N GLN A 772 7.51 -47.54 36.00
CA GLN A 772 7.38 -49.00 36.07
C GLN A 772 8.23 -49.63 37.19
N ILE A 773 9.26 -48.93 37.67
CA ILE A 773 10.18 -49.42 38.70
C ILE A 773 9.53 -49.31 40.09
N ARG A 774 9.67 -50.35 40.93
CA ARG A 774 9.06 -50.38 42.27
C ARG A 774 9.80 -49.52 43.30
N GLN A 775 11.12 -49.41 43.21
CA GLN A 775 11.98 -48.68 44.15
C GLN A 775 12.72 -47.54 43.44
N PHE A 776 11.97 -46.59 42.88
CA PHE A 776 12.54 -45.38 42.27
C PHE A 776 12.43 -44.22 43.27
N SER A 777 13.56 -43.56 43.59
CA SER A 777 13.58 -42.49 44.59
C SER A 777 13.06 -41.17 44.01
N ILE A 778 12.65 -40.25 44.90
CA ILE A 778 12.26 -38.90 44.49
C ILE A 778 13.44 -38.13 43.88
N ASP A 779 14.65 -38.29 44.43
CA ASP A 779 15.85 -37.64 43.88
C ASP A 779 16.12 -38.07 42.43
N GLN A 780 15.92 -39.36 42.12
CA GLN A 780 16.04 -39.85 40.74
C GLN A 780 14.97 -39.25 39.82
N TYR A 781 13.76 -39.00 40.31
CA TYR A 781 12.76 -38.26 39.53
C TYR A 781 13.18 -36.80 39.31
N ILE A 782 13.73 -36.14 40.33
CA ILE A 782 14.25 -34.77 40.25
C ILE A 782 15.33 -34.69 39.18
N ASP A 783 16.27 -35.63 39.14
CA ASP A 783 17.32 -35.68 38.11
C ASP A 783 16.73 -35.76 36.69
N ILE A 784 15.72 -36.62 36.48
CA ILE A 784 15.04 -36.72 35.18
C ILE A 784 14.35 -35.40 34.81
N PHE A 785 13.64 -34.77 35.76
CA PHE A 785 12.97 -33.49 35.51
C PHE A 785 13.96 -32.35 35.23
N GLN A 786 15.11 -32.30 35.91
CA GLN A 786 16.19 -31.35 35.61
C GLN A 786 16.72 -31.55 34.18
N PHE A 787 16.88 -32.81 33.75
CA PHE A 787 17.33 -33.11 32.40
C PHE A 787 16.32 -32.68 31.31
N ILE A 788 15.01 -32.85 31.60
CA ILE A 788 13.92 -32.35 30.75
C ILE A 788 13.94 -30.81 30.72
N ALA A 789 14.07 -30.15 31.87
CA ALA A 789 14.13 -28.69 31.98
C ALA A 789 15.30 -28.13 31.16
N LYS A 790 16.47 -28.78 31.20
CA LYS A 790 17.61 -28.41 30.36
C LYS A 790 17.28 -28.52 28.86
N GLY A 791 16.57 -29.58 28.45
CA GLY A 791 16.10 -29.72 27.08
C GLY A 791 15.16 -28.61 26.63
N ILE A 792 14.28 -28.14 27.52
CA ILE A 792 13.38 -27.02 27.25
C ILE A 792 14.18 -25.71 27.09
N GLN A 793 15.21 -25.50 27.92
CA GLN A 793 16.10 -24.34 27.80
C GLN A 793 16.83 -24.33 26.45
N ASP A 794 17.31 -25.48 25.99
CA ASP A 794 18.01 -25.60 24.72
C ASP A 794 17.06 -25.30 23.54
N ILE A 795 15.82 -25.84 23.54
CA ILE A 795 14.79 -25.49 22.54
C ILE A 795 14.48 -23.99 22.55
N THR A 796 14.33 -23.40 23.74
CA THR A 796 14.04 -21.97 23.88
C THR A 796 15.16 -21.13 23.27
N ARG A 797 16.41 -21.50 23.56
CA ARG A 797 17.58 -20.83 23.03
C ARG A 797 17.65 -20.94 21.51
N ASP A 798 17.50 -22.14 20.96
CA ASP A 798 17.68 -22.39 19.52
C ASP A 798 16.61 -21.69 18.67
N TYR A 799 15.34 -21.75 19.08
CA TYR A 799 14.21 -21.29 18.27
C TYR A 799 13.76 -19.85 18.55
N TYR A 800 14.01 -19.31 19.75
CA TYR A 800 13.50 -17.99 20.14
C TYR A 800 14.60 -16.96 20.46
N ILE A 801 15.84 -17.39 20.71
CA ILE A 801 16.95 -16.46 21.02
C ILE A 801 17.95 -16.44 19.87
N ASP A 802 18.58 -17.57 19.58
CA ASP A 802 19.68 -17.66 18.63
C ASP A 802 19.19 -17.46 17.18
N ALA A 803 17.92 -17.76 16.89
CA ALA A 803 17.27 -17.42 15.62
C ALA A 803 17.18 -15.91 15.32
N HIS A 804 17.20 -15.06 16.36
CA HIS A 804 17.10 -13.59 16.24
C HIS A 804 18.40 -12.85 16.58
N ARG A 805 19.34 -13.53 17.24
CA ARG A 805 20.55 -12.93 17.82
C ARG A 805 21.39 -12.10 16.85
N SER A 806 21.58 -12.56 15.60
CA SER A 806 22.44 -11.86 14.64
C SER A 806 21.85 -10.54 14.15
N ASN A 807 20.52 -10.47 14.02
CA ASN A 807 19.83 -9.32 13.43
C ASN A 807 19.50 -8.25 14.47
N LEU A 808 19.33 -8.62 15.74
CA LEU A 808 18.97 -7.70 16.81
C LEU A 808 19.92 -6.49 16.90
N PRO A 809 21.26 -6.65 16.95
CA PRO A 809 22.16 -5.49 17.03
C PRO A 809 22.08 -4.58 15.79
N VAL A 810 21.91 -5.16 14.60
CA VAL A 810 21.83 -4.39 13.34
C VAL A 810 20.58 -3.53 13.32
N ILE A 811 19.42 -4.14 13.60
CA ILE A 811 18.12 -3.47 13.52
C ILE A 811 17.97 -2.45 14.67
N ILE A 812 18.38 -2.81 15.89
CA ILE A 812 18.34 -1.86 17.02
C ILE A 812 19.30 -0.70 16.78
N GLY A 813 20.49 -0.96 16.21
CA GLY A 813 21.43 0.10 15.82
C GLY A 813 20.80 1.09 14.84
N GLN A 814 20.19 0.60 13.76
CA GLN A 814 19.47 1.44 12.79
C GLN A 814 18.37 2.30 13.43
N MET A 815 17.61 1.74 14.38
CA MET A 815 16.56 2.46 15.09
C MET A 815 17.07 3.56 16.03
N ILE A 816 18.25 3.36 16.64
CA ILE A 816 18.87 4.33 17.57
C ILE A 816 19.56 5.45 16.79
N ASP A 817 20.29 5.11 15.74
CA ASP A 817 21.13 6.04 14.98
C ASP A 817 20.30 6.96 14.05
N GLY A 818 18.99 6.77 13.96
CA GLY A 818 18.12 7.52 13.04
C GLY A 818 18.36 7.21 11.56
N ASP A 819 19.18 6.19 11.28
CA ASP A 819 19.69 5.82 9.95
C ASP A 819 18.61 5.08 9.10
N GLU A 820 17.39 4.99 9.61
CA GLU A 820 16.20 4.49 8.91
C GLU A 820 15.75 5.51 7.86
N TRP A 821 16.48 5.54 6.75
CA TRP A 821 16.11 6.29 5.54
C TRP A 821 15.90 7.80 5.78
N GLY A 822 16.74 8.39 6.64
CA GLY A 822 16.81 9.84 6.87
C GLY A 822 15.48 10.45 7.28
N HIS A 823 15.04 10.18 8.51
CA HIS A 823 14.09 11.06 9.19
C HIS A 823 14.85 12.26 9.77
N ASP A 824 15.24 13.19 8.89
CA ASP A 824 15.51 14.58 9.25
C ASP A 824 15.13 15.46 8.05
N ALA A 825 13.84 15.77 7.97
CA ALA A 825 13.37 16.98 7.31
C ALA A 825 12.93 17.93 8.42
N ALA A 826 13.87 18.78 8.84
CA ALA A 826 13.59 20.09 9.41
C ALA A 826 13.91 21.14 8.36
#